data_AF-A0AAW1RK02-F1
#
_entry.id   AF-A0AAW1RK02-F1
#
_cell.length_a   1.000
_cell.length_b   1.000
_cell.length_c   1.000
_cell.angle_alpha   90.00
_cell.angle_beta   90.00
_cell.angle_gamma   90.00
#
_symmetry.space_group_name_H-M   'P 1'
#
loop_
_entity.id
_entity.type
_entity.pdbx_description
1 polymer ?
#
loop_
_entity_poly.entity_id
_entity_poly.type
_entity_poly.pdbx_seq_one_letter_code
_entity_poly.pdbx_strand_id
1 'polypeptide(L)'
;MYKLMPFLSGNGHLETVLASRLRTSPGFKYDRDLLRLPDGGTVALDFESLKEDLPADAPIIILLPGLTGGSHDTYVKHMVHDARQHGLRAVVFNSRGTSDGPVTTPRFYSASYTGDMRAVVAAVQRRYPRSALLAAGWSLGANILVRYLGEEGSRTPIRCAVSMANPFNLVISDKNFKLGFNRIYDRNLAKSLRDIFRRHAALFDSIGGEYQPELAANCRTIREFDDAITRVSFGWPNVDAYYAGSGSDQSIPSISVPLLCLQAADDPIAPKAAIPLSAMQANPHCMLAITPGGGHLGWCSGPGAPFGAPWADEAALEWFDAGVGGLSKSQKKKQKKKAAAERKKACEGADAGPTTPSGDEGALPASAPDSNGCAHEAAEQNGHAAGAPAPEGISEKKCSKGKKRAVEQSRPPAVPVTDLFPGGVYPEGQRQSYGEDQQWRETGEEQRELERLNFDVINEVRHAAEVHRQVRAYMVDIAKPGIAMFDMCEQLEDCVRRLIVEKGLEAGIAFPTGCSLNYVAAHWTPNAGDKTVLQYDDVMKLDFGTHINGHIIDSAFTVAFNPKYDNLLKAVKDATNTGVREAGIDVRLCDIGAAIQEVMESYEVELDGKTFQVKSIRNLNGHSIGAYQIHAGKSVPIVKGGEATKMEEGDFFAIETFGSTGRGVVHEDLETSHYMKNFNVGKVPLRLPRAKALLATIDRNFGTLAFCKRYLDRLGESKYQMALKNLCDVGIVDPYPPLCDTKGSYVAQYEHTIYLHPTRKEVLSRGSDY
;
A
#
# COMPACT_ATOMS: atom_id res chain seq x y z
N MET A 1 -18.55 2.80 -21.50
CA MET A 1 -19.53 2.61 -20.41
C MET A 1 -18.75 2.53 -19.11
N TYR A 2 -18.63 3.66 -18.40
CA TYR A 2 -18.01 3.69 -17.06
C TYR A 2 -18.87 2.83 -16.12
N LYS A 3 -18.30 1.77 -15.56
CA LYS A 3 -18.93 0.98 -14.50
C LYS A 3 -18.15 1.24 -13.22
N LEU A 4 -18.82 1.85 -12.25
CA LEU A 4 -18.29 2.01 -10.90
C LEU A 4 -18.00 0.61 -10.33
N MET A 5 -16.84 0.44 -9.69
CA MET A 5 -16.59 -0.78 -8.93
C MET A 5 -17.61 -0.87 -7.78
N PRO A 6 -18.31 -2.00 -7.58
CA PRO A 6 -19.40 -2.11 -6.61
C PRO A 6 -19.03 -1.78 -5.16
N PHE A 7 -17.74 -1.91 -4.79
CA PHE A 7 -17.25 -1.64 -3.43
C PHE A 7 -16.64 -0.23 -3.26
N LEU A 8 -16.42 0.50 -4.36
CA LEU A 8 -15.89 1.86 -4.38
C LEU A 8 -16.96 2.92 -4.72
N SER A 9 -18.13 2.46 -5.18
CA SER A 9 -19.15 3.34 -5.72
C SER A 9 -19.77 4.24 -4.64
N GLY A 10 -19.63 5.56 -4.82
CA GLY A 10 -20.41 6.57 -4.10
C GLY A 10 -19.65 7.39 -3.06
N ASN A 11 -18.33 7.20 -2.91
CA ASN A 11 -17.51 8.06 -2.05
C ASN A 11 -16.25 8.55 -2.78
N GLY A 12 -16.29 9.78 -3.27
CA GLY A 12 -15.18 10.40 -3.98
C GLY A 12 -13.90 10.57 -3.15
N HIS A 13 -13.99 10.62 -1.82
CA HIS A 13 -12.81 10.64 -0.95
C HIS A 13 -12.09 9.30 -0.97
N LEU A 14 -12.84 8.20 -0.90
CA LEU A 14 -12.28 6.85 -0.92
C LEU A 14 -11.61 6.57 -2.27
N GLU A 15 -12.26 6.94 -3.38
CA GLU A 15 -11.67 6.80 -4.71
C GLU A 15 -10.38 7.64 -4.86
N THR A 16 -10.34 8.84 -4.28
CA THR A 16 -9.14 9.70 -4.26
C THR A 16 -7.98 9.05 -3.49
N VAL A 17 -8.25 8.60 -2.26
CA VAL A 17 -7.22 8.05 -1.37
C VAL A 17 -6.71 6.70 -1.90
N LEU A 18 -7.60 5.81 -2.32
CA LEU A 18 -7.21 4.50 -2.82
C LEU A 18 -6.42 4.58 -4.11
N ALA A 19 -6.77 5.48 -5.03
CA ALA A 19 -5.97 5.67 -6.24
C ALA A 19 -4.56 6.17 -5.96
N SER A 20 -4.36 6.95 -4.89
CA SER A 20 -3.03 7.39 -4.46
C SER A 20 -2.20 6.26 -3.82
N ARG A 21 -2.85 5.26 -3.19
CA ARG A 21 -2.17 4.19 -2.43
C ARG A 21 -2.04 2.86 -3.17
N LEU A 22 -3.03 2.46 -3.95
CA LEU A 22 -3.12 1.12 -4.56
C LEU A 22 -2.48 1.03 -5.95
N ARG A 23 -2.29 2.15 -6.66
CA ARG A 23 -1.69 2.11 -7.99
C ARG A 23 -0.24 1.67 -7.91
N THR A 24 0.06 0.57 -8.58
CA THR A 24 1.42 0.09 -8.80
C THR A 24 2.21 1.12 -9.62
N SER A 25 3.52 1.15 -9.44
CA SER A 25 4.37 2.11 -10.13
C SER A 25 5.08 1.42 -11.31
N PRO A 26 4.85 1.81 -12.57
CA PRO A 26 5.59 1.26 -13.70
C PRO A 26 7.11 1.47 -13.55
N GLY A 27 7.90 0.45 -13.90
CA GLY A 27 9.35 0.46 -13.75
C GLY A 27 10.08 0.98 -14.99
N PHE A 28 10.42 2.26 -15.03
CA PHE A 28 11.33 2.87 -16.02
C PHE A 28 12.09 4.06 -15.40
N LYS A 29 13.06 4.61 -16.13
CA LYS A 29 13.90 5.74 -15.69
C LYS A 29 13.60 6.99 -16.53
N TYR A 30 13.96 8.14 -15.98
CA TYR A 30 13.92 9.41 -16.69
C TYR A 30 15.34 9.96 -16.91
N ASP A 31 15.53 10.60 -18.07
CA ASP A 31 16.65 11.49 -18.34
C ASP A 31 16.19 12.92 -18.04
N ARG A 32 16.75 13.51 -16.99
CA ARG A 32 16.40 14.85 -16.53
C ARG A 32 17.20 15.91 -17.29
N ASP A 33 16.47 16.90 -17.80
CA ASP A 33 17.01 18.13 -18.40
C ASP A 33 16.56 19.33 -17.56
N LEU A 34 17.47 20.28 -17.30
CA LEU A 34 17.17 21.48 -16.52
C LEU A 34 17.05 22.67 -17.45
N LEU A 35 15.81 23.15 -17.64
CA LEU A 35 15.53 24.28 -18.51
C LEU A 35 15.65 25.59 -17.71
N ARG A 36 16.65 26.40 -18.04
CA ARG A 36 16.77 27.78 -17.57
C ARG A 36 15.71 28.65 -18.26
N LEU A 37 14.99 29.43 -17.47
CA LEU A 37 13.87 30.27 -17.90
C LEU A 37 14.30 31.73 -18.12
N PRO A 38 13.54 32.54 -18.89
CA PRO A 38 13.90 33.93 -19.18
C PRO A 38 14.07 34.83 -17.95
N ASP A 39 13.35 34.53 -16.86
CA ASP A 39 13.47 35.26 -15.59
C ASP A 39 14.63 34.77 -14.71
N GLY A 40 15.48 33.88 -15.23
CA GLY A 40 16.61 33.27 -14.52
C GLY A 40 16.23 32.05 -13.68
N GLY A 41 14.94 31.73 -13.58
CA GLY A 41 14.40 30.54 -12.92
C GLY A 41 14.79 29.23 -13.63
N THR A 42 14.45 28.10 -13.03
CA THR A 42 14.75 26.78 -13.59
C THR A 42 13.56 25.84 -13.38
N VAL A 43 13.23 25.03 -14.39
CA VAL A 43 12.28 23.91 -14.31
C VAL A 43 12.96 22.63 -14.75
N ALA A 44 12.45 21.48 -14.30
CA ALA A 44 13.00 20.17 -14.65
C ALA A 44 12.09 19.44 -15.65
N LEU A 45 12.67 19.01 -16.76
CA LEU A 45 12.02 18.21 -17.79
C LEU A 45 12.52 16.78 -17.72
N ASP A 46 11.65 15.85 -17.35
CA ASP A 46 11.99 14.44 -17.23
C ASP A 46 11.49 13.70 -18.48
N PHE A 47 12.42 13.30 -19.34
CA PHE A 47 12.15 12.50 -20.54
C PHE A 47 12.23 11.02 -20.19
N GLU A 48 11.32 10.18 -20.67
CA GLU A 48 11.46 8.73 -20.49
C GLU A 48 12.81 8.27 -21.12
N SER A 49 13.66 7.58 -20.35
CA SER A 49 14.90 6.99 -20.86
C SER A 49 14.55 5.83 -21.80
N LEU A 50 14.52 6.09 -23.11
CA LEU A 50 14.10 5.13 -24.12
C LEU A 50 15.16 4.04 -24.33
N LYS A 51 14.73 2.77 -24.36
CA LYS A 51 15.57 1.62 -24.75
C LYS A 51 15.61 1.38 -26.26
N GLU A 52 14.59 1.86 -26.99
CA GLU A 52 14.48 1.81 -28.44
C GLU A 52 13.99 3.17 -28.95
N ASP A 53 14.60 3.67 -30.03
CA ASP A 53 14.26 4.99 -30.57
C ASP A 53 12.89 4.99 -31.27
N LEU A 54 11.98 5.87 -30.83
CA LEU A 54 10.77 6.21 -31.57
C LEU A 54 11.12 6.99 -32.85
N PRO A 55 10.31 6.92 -33.93
CA PRO A 55 10.51 7.70 -35.15
C PRO A 55 10.70 9.19 -34.85
N ALA A 56 11.59 9.88 -35.57
CA ALA A 56 11.95 11.26 -35.26
C ALA A 56 10.79 12.28 -35.38
N ASP A 57 9.70 11.92 -36.06
CA ASP A 57 8.44 12.66 -36.19
C ASP A 57 7.34 12.16 -35.23
N ALA A 58 7.60 11.13 -34.41
CA ALA A 58 6.64 10.63 -33.44
C ALA A 58 6.16 11.78 -32.52
N PRO A 59 4.84 11.93 -32.30
CA PRO A 59 4.30 12.99 -31.46
C PRO A 59 4.89 12.95 -30.05
N ILE A 60 4.89 14.11 -29.38
CA ILE A 60 5.37 14.23 -28.00
C ILE A 60 4.29 14.86 -27.12
N ILE A 61 4.01 14.21 -25.99
CA ILE A 61 3.09 14.68 -24.97
C ILE A 61 3.89 15.35 -23.85
N ILE A 62 3.54 16.60 -23.56
CA ILE A 62 4.02 17.35 -22.40
C ILE A 62 3.03 17.10 -21.25
N LEU A 63 3.52 16.51 -20.17
CA LEU A 63 2.72 16.10 -19.02
C LEU A 63 2.93 17.08 -17.86
N LEU A 64 1.85 17.69 -17.37
CA LEU A 64 1.86 18.68 -16.28
C LEU A 64 1.21 18.08 -15.02
N PRO A 65 1.99 17.68 -14.00
CA PRO A 65 1.49 17.15 -12.73
C PRO A 65 0.67 18.18 -11.93
N GLY A 66 0.02 17.70 -10.86
CA GLY A 66 -0.73 18.55 -9.91
C GLY A 66 0.14 19.48 -9.06
N LEU A 67 -0.49 20.21 -8.12
CA LEU A 67 0.13 21.25 -7.28
C LEU A 67 1.52 20.82 -6.78
N THR A 68 1.60 19.79 -5.95
CA THR A 68 2.89 19.31 -5.42
C THR A 68 3.41 18.06 -6.12
N GLY A 69 2.84 17.72 -7.28
CA GLY A 69 3.13 16.48 -8.01
C GLY A 69 4.41 16.54 -8.86
N GLY A 70 4.79 15.38 -9.39
CA GLY A 70 6.00 15.23 -10.17
C GLY A 70 6.07 13.94 -10.98
N SER A 71 7.18 13.76 -11.69
CA SER A 71 7.45 12.57 -12.53
C SER A 71 7.47 11.24 -11.77
N HIS A 72 7.62 11.29 -10.44
CA HIS A 72 7.58 10.14 -9.54
C HIS A 72 6.16 9.65 -9.23
N ASP A 73 5.13 10.48 -9.44
CA ASP A 73 3.74 10.14 -9.14
C ASP A 73 3.23 8.98 -10.03
N THR A 74 2.47 8.06 -9.43
CA THR A 74 1.99 6.85 -10.12
C THR A 74 1.11 7.15 -11.33
N TYR A 75 0.20 8.13 -11.24
CA TYR A 75 -0.66 8.52 -12.37
C TYR A 75 0.16 9.11 -13.54
N VAL A 76 1.22 9.88 -13.25
CA VAL A 76 2.12 10.40 -14.29
C VAL A 76 2.90 9.24 -14.93
N LYS A 77 3.43 8.33 -14.11
CA LYS A 77 4.21 7.18 -14.61
C LYS A 77 3.37 6.23 -15.46
N HIS A 78 2.10 6.02 -15.12
CA HIS A 78 1.17 5.26 -15.96
C HIS A 78 0.97 5.92 -17.31
N MET A 79 0.65 7.22 -17.34
CA MET A 79 0.50 7.95 -18.60
C MET A 79 1.77 7.91 -19.47
N VAL A 80 2.96 8.07 -18.87
CA VAL A 80 4.23 7.96 -19.61
C VAL A 80 4.39 6.55 -20.20
N HIS A 81 4.15 5.52 -19.39
CA HIS A 81 4.25 4.13 -19.83
C HIS A 81 3.30 3.81 -20.98
N ASP A 82 2.04 4.23 -20.87
CA ASP A 82 1.00 3.92 -21.84
C ASP A 82 1.12 4.78 -23.11
N ALA A 83 1.52 6.05 -22.99
CA ALA A 83 1.86 6.91 -24.12
C ALA A 83 2.89 6.26 -25.05
N ARG A 84 3.92 5.63 -24.47
CA ARG A 84 4.92 4.90 -25.25
C ARG A 84 4.32 3.72 -26.01
N GLN A 85 3.40 2.97 -25.41
CA GLN A 85 2.72 1.85 -26.09
C GLN A 85 1.87 2.34 -27.28
N HIS A 86 1.43 3.59 -27.25
CA HIS A 86 0.76 4.29 -28.34
C HIS A 86 1.73 4.96 -29.34
N GLY A 87 3.04 4.77 -29.18
CA GLY A 87 4.05 5.36 -30.06
C GLY A 87 4.27 6.86 -29.85
N LEU A 88 3.88 7.39 -28.69
CA LEU A 88 4.04 8.78 -28.32
C LEU A 88 5.26 8.93 -27.41
N ARG A 89 6.07 9.97 -27.63
CA ARG A 89 7.07 10.40 -26.65
C ARG A 89 6.37 11.08 -25.49
N ALA A 90 6.91 10.95 -24.29
CA ALA A 90 6.43 11.70 -23.13
C ALA A 90 7.58 12.50 -22.50
N VAL A 91 7.26 13.72 -22.08
CA VAL A 91 8.10 14.56 -21.24
C VAL A 91 7.27 15.07 -20.07
N VAL A 92 7.75 14.84 -18.85
CA VAL A 92 7.12 15.40 -17.66
C VAL A 92 7.72 16.77 -17.40
N PHE A 93 6.87 17.79 -17.41
CA PHE A 93 7.21 19.14 -17.01
C PHE A 93 7.00 19.27 -15.50
N ASN A 94 8.08 19.12 -14.73
CA ASN A 94 8.07 19.37 -13.29
C ASN A 94 8.22 20.88 -13.03
N SER A 95 7.23 21.44 -12.35
CA SER A 95 7.21 22.83 -11.92
C SER A 95 8.38 23.16 -10.99
N ARG A 96 8.70 24.46 -10.84
CA ARG A 96 9.81 24.95 -10.00
C ARG A 96 9.73 24.37 -8.58
N GLY A 97 10.75 23.63 -8.14
CA GLY A 97 10.81 23.05 -6.79
C GLY A 97 10.14 21.68 -6.62
N THR A 98 9.40 21.17 -7.61
CA THR A 98 8.76 19.84 -7.51
C THR A 98 9.65 18.74 -8.07
N SER A 99 9.43 17.49 -7.63
CA SER A 99 10.21 16.32 -8.04
C SER A 99 11.73 16.49 -7.92
N ASP A 100 12.19 17.16 -6.86
CA ASP A 100 13.59 17.54 -6.60
C ASP A 100 14.21 18.45 -7.68
N GLY A 101 13.38 19.17 -8.44
CA GLY A 101 13.81 20.27 -9.28
C GLY A 101 14.28 21.46 -8.43
N PRO A 102 15.32 22.20 -8.86
CA PRO A 102 15.80 23.35 -8.12
C PRO A 102 14.84 24.54 -8.22
N VAL A 103 14.83 25.38 -7.20
CA VAL A 103 14.34 26.77 -7.30
C VAL A 103 15.57 27.66 -7.34
N THR A 104 15.74 28.45 -8.41
CA THR A 104 16.93 29.27 -8.65
C THR A 104 16.67 30.78 -8.59
N THR A 105 15.41 31.15 -8.39
CA THR A 105 14.92 32.53 -8.21
C THR A 105 13.88 32.49 -7.10
N PRO A 106 13.65 33.57 -6.34
CA PRO A 106 12.65 33.63 -5.27
C PRO A 106 11.20 33.69 -5.80
N ARG A 107 10.86 32.70 -6.63
CA ARG A 107 9.59 32.53 -7.34
C ARG A 107 9.41 31.03 -7.64
N PHE A 108 8.36 30.45 -7.07
CA PHE A 108 7.88 29.12 -7.40
C PHE A 108 6.99 29.16 -8.68
N TYR A 109 6.18 28.14 -8.90
CA TYR A 109 5.13 28.14 -9.93
C TYR A 109 3.82 28.70 -9.34
N SER A 110 2.85 29.01 -10.21
CA SER A 110 1.55 29.53 -9.78
C SER A 110 0.45 29.18 -10.76
N ALA A 111 -0.77 29.04 -10.23
CA ALA A 111 -1.98 28.87 -11.02
C ALA A 111 -2.19 29.99 -12.05
N SER A 112 -1.77 31.23 -11.75
CA SER A 112 -1.92 32.37 -12.68
C SER A 112 -0.84 32.44 -13.76
N TYR A 113 0.26 31.69 -13.62
CA TYR A 113 1.45 31.94 -14.42
C TYR A 113 1.72 30.86 -15.48
N THR A 114 1.59 31.26 -16.73
CA THR A 114 1.75 30.41 -17.93
C THR A 114 3.12 30.59 -18.60
N GLY A 115 3.99 31.47 -18.08
CA GLY A 115 5.30 31.77 -18.67
C GLY A 115 6.23 30.57 -18.71
N ASP A 116 6.24 29.75 -17.66
CA ASP A 116 7.03 28.51 -17.63
C ASP A 116 6.55 27.53 -18.70
N MET A 117 5.23 27.40 -18.86
CA MET A 117 4.64 26.54 -19.90
C MET A 117 5.03 27.00 -21.31
N ARG A 118 5.00 28.32 -21.60
CA ARG A 118 5.49 28.86 -22.89
C ARG A 118 6.93 28.47 -23.16
N ALA A 119 7.81 28.62 -22.16
CA ALA A 119 9.23 28.30 -22.30
C ALA A 119 9.46 26.81 -22.53
N VAL A 120 8.74 25.95 -21.80
CA VAL A 120 8.81 24.49 -21.96
C VAL A 120 8.30 24.06 -23.32
N VAL A 121 7.15 24.55 -23.76
CA VAL A 121 6.60 24.26 -25.09
C VAL A 121 7.59 24.65 -26.18
N ALA A 122 8.17 25.86 -26.10
CA ALA A 122 9.17 26.31 -27.06
C ALA A 122 10.46 25.47 -27.04
N ALA A 123 10.91 25.03 -25.87
CA ALA A 123 12.09 24.16 -25.71
C ALA A 123 11.83 22.77 -26.30
N VAL A 124 10.68 22.17 -26.01
CA VAL A 124 10.26 20.86 -26.53
C VAL A 124 10.09 20.91 -28.04
N GLN A 125 9.45 21.95 -28.57
CA GLN A 125 9.29 22.16 -30.01
C GLN A 125 10.64 22.31 -30.71
N ARG A 126 11.60 23.02 -30.10
CA ARG A 126 12.96 23.16 -30.65
C ARG A 126 13.73 21.85 -30.64
N ARG A 127 13.57 21.04 -29.58
CA ARG A 127 14.22 19.73 -29.44
C ARG A 127 13.63 18.70 -30.40
N TYR A 128 12.32 18.76 -30.66
CA TYR A 128 11.59 17.85 -31.54
C TYR A 128 10.77 18.60 -32.61
N PRO A 129 11.43 19.25 -33.59
CA PRO A 129 10.78 20.18 -34.52
C PRO A 129 9.84 19.51 -35.51
N ARG A 130 9.92 18.18 -35.66
CA ARG A 130 9.05 17.39 -36.55
C ARG A 130 7.88 16.72 -35.82
N SER A 131 7.86 16.74 -34.50
CA SER A 131 6.83 16.10 -33.71
C SER A 131 5.60 16.99 -33.59
N ALA A 132 4.41 16.41 -33.65
CA ALA A 132 3.21 17.08 -33.15
C ALA A 132 3.31 17.22 -31.62
N LEU A 133 3.05 18.42 -31.09
CA LEU A 133 3.04 18.66 -29.65
C LEU A 133 1.65 18.42 -29.09
N LEU A 134 1.59 17.61 -28.04
CA LEU A 134 0.39 17.26 -27.29
C LEU A 134 0.61 17.67 -25.84
N ALA A 135 -0.46 17.86 -25.07
CA ALA A 135 -0.32 18.13 -23.64
C ALA A 135 -1.43 17.51 -22.79
N ALA A 136 -1.07 17.01 -21.61
CA ALA A 136 -2.02 16.60 -20.60
C ALA A 136 -1.68 17.27 -19.27
N GLY A 137 -2.70 17.68 -18.53
CA GLY A 137 -2.52 18.23 -17.18
C GLY A 137 -3.50 17.59 -16.20
N TRP A 138 -3.06 17.46 -14.94
CA TRP A 138 -3.88 17.00 -13.83
C TRP A 138 -3.99 18.07 -12.76
N SER A 139 -5.17 18.25 -12.16
CA SER A 139 -5.38 19.16 -11.04
C SER A 139 -4.84 20.58 -11.36
N LEU A 140 -3.95 21.16 -10.55
CA LEU A 140 -3.34 22.46 -10.85
C LEU A 140 -2.63 22.52 -12.21
N GLY A 141 -1.95 21.45 -12.63
CA GLY A 141 -1.32 21.37 -13.95
C GLY A 141 -2.34 21.46 -15.09
N ALA A 142 -3.54 20.92 -14.88
CA ALA A 142 -4.67 21.08 -15.81
C ALA A 142 -5.13 22.54 -15.87
N ASN A 143 -5.23 23.23 -14.72
CA ASN A 143 -5.59 24.65 -14.67
C ASN A 143 -4.59 25.51 -15.45
N ILE A 144 -3.29 25.31 -15.22
CA ILE A 144 -2.22 26.05 -15.92
C ILE A 144 -2.25 25.76 -17.43
N LEU A 145 -2.43 24.49 -17.82
CA LEU A 145 -2.53 24.09 -19.23
C LEU A 145 -3.71 24.78 -19.93
N VAL A 146 -4.91 24.73 -19.33
CA VAL A 146 -6.12 25.33 -19.91
C VAL A 146 -5.98 26.85 -20.03
N ARG A 147 -5.37 27.52 -19.04
CA ARG A 147 -5.04 28.95 -19.13
C ARG A 147 -4.08 29.24 -20.27
N TYR A 148 -3.00 28.49 -20.36
CA TYR A 148 -2.04 28.62 -21.46
C TYR A 148 -2.72 28.51 -22.83
N LEU A 149 -3.60 27.52 -23.02
CA LEU A 149 -4.34 27.33 -24.27
C LEU A 149 -5.26 28.51 -24.59
N GLY A 150 -5.93 29.09 -23.59
CA GLY A 150 -6.78 30.26 -23.79
C GLY A 150 -5.99 31.54 -24.06
N GLU A 151 -4.85 31.74 -23.39
CA GLU A 151 -3.98 32.91 -23.59
C GLU A 151 -3.25 32.89 -24.94
N GLU A 152 -2.82 31.71 -25.40
CA GLU A 152 -2.18 31.56 -26.71
C GLU A 152 -3.19 31.53 -27.85
N GLY A 153 -4.40 31.01 -27.61
CA GLY A 153 -5.43 30.87 -28.63
C GLY A 153 -4.91 30.07 -29.81
N SER A 154 -5.02 30.61 -31.02
CA SER A 154 -4.58 29.95 -32.26
C SER A 154 -3.06 29.95 -32.47
N ARG A 155 -2.31 30.63 -31.60
CA ARG A 155 -0.84 30.72 -31.69
C ARG A 155 -0.15 29.55 -30.99
N THR A 156 -0.88 28.77 -30.19
CA THR A 156 -0.30 27.62 -29.49
C THR A 156 0.20 26.57 -30.50
N PRO A 157 1.43 26.04 -30.33
CA PRO A 157 1.89 24.91 -31.15
C PRO A 157 1.32 23.57 -30.66
N ILE A 158 0.58 23.55 -29.54
CA ILE A 158 -0.10 22.35 -29.04
C ILE A 158 -1.26 22.00 -29.97
N ARG A 159 -1.23 20.80 -30.52
CA ARG A 159 -2.22 20.31 -31.48
C ARG A 159 -3.53 19.86 -30.83
N CYS A 160 -3.45 19.16 -29.71
CA CYS A 160 -4.60 18.85 -28.86
C CYS A 160 -4.15 18.58 -27.42
N ALA A 161 -5.09 18.72 -26.49
CA ALA A 161 -4.81 18.63 -25.07
C ALA A 161 -5.87 17.86 -24.27
N VAL A 162 -5.48 17.41 -23.08
CA VAL A 162 -6.36 16.77 -22.10
C VAL A 162 -6.20 17.45 -20.73
N SER A 163 -7.32 17.77 -20.09
CA SER A 163 -7.42 18.38 -18.77
C SER A 163 -8.17 17.44 -17.84
N MET A 164 -7.51 16.95 -16.79
CA MET A 164 -8.08 15.96 -15.84
C MET A 164 -8.21 16.54 -14.43
N ALA A 165 -9.39 16.41 -13.82
CA ALA A 165 -9.69 16.84 -12.46
C ALA A 165 -9.32 18.33 -12.20
N ASN A 166 -9.64 19.19 -13.16
CA ASN A 166 -9.21 20.60 -13.16
C ASN A 166 -10.04 21.43 -12.17
N PRO A 167 -9.44 22.13 -11.19
CA PRO A 167 -10.14 23.05 -10.31
C PRO A 167 -10.44 24.39 -11.04
N PHE A 168 -11.24 24.34 -12.11
CA PHE A 168 -11.46 25.43 -13.07
C PHE A 168 -11.66 26.81 -12.41
N ASN A 169 -12.49 26.87 -11.38
CA ASN A 169 -12.69 28.06 -10.56
C ASN A 169 -12.05 27.87 -9.18
N LEU A 170 -10.96 28.59 -8.94
CA LEU A 170 -10.18 28.43 -7.71
C LEU A 170 -10.86 29.04 -6.49
N VAL A 171 -11.71 30.06 -6.65
CA VAL A 171 -12.51 30.61 -5.54
C VAL A 171 -13.49 29.57 -5.00
N ILE A 172 -14.17 28.83 -5.88
CA ILE A 172 -15.07 27.75 -5.50
C ILE A 172 -14.27 26.58 -4.91
N SER A 173 -13.13 26.25 -5.50
CA SER A 173 -12.27 25.15 -5.02
C SER A 173 -11.67 25.43 -3.64
N ASP A 174 -11.22 26.66 -3.36
CA ASP A 174 -10.77 27.11 -2.03
C ASP A 174 -11.89 27.03 -0.98
N LYS A 175 -13.10 27.49 -1.33
CA LYS A 175 -14.26 27.34 -0.44
C LYS A 175 -14.55 25.88 -0.15
N ASN A 176 -14.42 25.01 -1.15
CA ASN A 176 -14.63 23.58 -1.00
C ASN A 176 -13.58 22.92 -0.10
N PHE A 177 -12.32 23.34 -0.15
CA PHE A 177 -11.26 22.89 0.78
C PHE A 177 -11.59 23.18 2.25
N LYS A 178 -12.37 24.22 2.53
CA LYS A 178 -12.76 24.60 3.89
C LYS A 178 -13.91 23.76 4.46
N LEU A 179 -14.48 22.85 3.69
CA LEU A 179 -15.64 22.04 4.07
C LEU A 179 -15.22 20.64 4.53
N GLY A 180 -15.70 20.24 5.71
CA GLY A 180 -15.61 18.87 6.22
C GLY A 180 -14.24 18.23 6.01
N PHE A 181 -14.26 17.07 5.34
CA PHE A 181 -13.08 16.27 5.04
C PHE A 181 -12.01 16.98 4.19
N ASN A 182 -12.42 17.90 3.32
CA ASN A 182 -11.51 18.52 2.35
C ASN A 182 -10.39 19.32 3.02
N ARG A 183 -10.58 19.71 4.29
CA ARG A 183 -9.56 20.36 5.12
C ARG A 183 -8.30 19.51 5.27
N ILE A 184 -8.42 18.18 5.20
CA ILE A 184 -7.28 17.26 5.27
C ILE A 184 -6.46 17.35 3.98
N TYR A 185 -7.10 17.41 2.81
CA TYR A 185 -6.40 17.63 1.56
C TYR A 185 -5.69 18.99 1.54
N ASP A 186 -6.36 20.05 2.01
CA ASP A 186 -5.77 21.39 2.13
C ASP A 186 -4.52 21.37 3.02
N ARG A 187 -4.60 20.77 4.22
CA ARG A 187 -3.46 20.65 5.13
C ARG A 187 -2.31 19.81 4.59
N ASN A 188 -2.60 18.70 3.92
CA ASN A 188 -1.57 17.82 3.35
C ASN A 188 -0.84 18.46 2.17
N LEU A 189 -1.59 19.16 1.30
CA LEU A 189 -1.03 19.93 0.20
C LEU A 189 -0.24 21.13 0.73
N ALA A 190 -0.74 21.83 1.76
CA ALA A 190 -0.01 22.89 2.45
C ALA A 190 1.30 22.39 3.06
N LYS A 191 1.27 21.24 3.75
CA LYS A 191 2.49 20.59 4.27
C LYS A 191 3.50 20.35 3.15
N SER A 192 3.06 19.80 2.02
CA SER A 192 3.92 19.53 0.87
C SER A 192 4.52 20.81 0.27
N LEU A 193 3.75 21.91 0.22
CA LEU A 193 4.25 23.22 -0.17
C LEU A 193 5.31 23.77 0.80
N ARG A 194 5.10 23.63 2.12
CA ARG A 194 6.12 24.00 3.12
C ARG A 194 7.41 23.22 2.93
N ASP A 195 7.32 21.93 2.64
CA ASP A 195 8.49 21.08 2.48
C ASP A 195 9.26 21.45 1.20
N ILE A 196 8.56 21.86 0.12
CA ILE A 196 9.18 22.48 -1.06
C ILE A 196 9.84 23.82 -0.69
N PHE A 197 9.16 24.66 0.08
CA PHE A 197 9.64 25.98 0.47
C PHE A 197 10.89 25.92 1.36
N ARG A 198 10.88 25.08 2.41
CA ARG A 198 11.97 24.96 3.39
C ARG A 198 13.30 24.59 2.75
N ARG A 199 13.29 23.76 1.69
CA ARG A 199 14.48 23.40 0.91
C ARG A 199 15.12 24.59 0.18
N HIS A 200 14.37 25.67 0.00
CA HIS A 200 14.75 26.85 -0.78
C HIS A 200 14.57 28.17 -0.01
N ALA A 201 14.33 28.10 1.31
CA ALA A 201 13.99 29.25 2.14
C ALA A 201 15.06 30.36 2.10
N ALA A 202 16.34 29.96 1.97
CA ALA A 202 17.46 30.89 1.87
C ALA A 202 17.35 31.91 0.71
N LEU A 203 16.59 31.60 -0.34
CA LEU A 203 16.33 32.56 -1.44
C LEU A 203 15.42 33.72 -1.01
N PHE A 204 14.73 33.57 0.12
CA PHE A 204 13.76 34.52 0.66
C PHE A 204 14.26 35.24 1.92
N ASP A 205 15.46 34.91 2.45
CA ASP A 205 15.99 35.50 3.70
C ASP A 205 16.30 37.01 3.58
N SER A 206 16.59 37.49 2.37
CA SER A 206 16.94 38.89 2.11
C SER A 206 15.99 39.58 1.13
N ILE A 207 14.84 38.97 0.83
CA ILE A 207 13.87 39.56 -0.08
C ILE A 207 12.97 40.53 0.68
N GLY A 208 13.01 41.82 0.30
CA GLY A 208 12.11 42.82 0.87
C GLY A 208 10.70 42.74 0.26
N GLY A 209 9.79 43.58 0.76
CA GLY A 209 8.40 43.66 0.29
C GLY A 209 7.42 42.91 1.18
N GLU A 210 6.30 42.48 0.62
CA GLU A 210 5.20 41.83 1.37
C GLU A 210 5.38 40.33 1.58
N TYR A 211 6.55 39.76 1.25
CA TYR A 211 6.82 38.35 1.47
C TYR A 211 6.76 38.01 2.96
N GLN A 212 6.13 36.90 3.30
CA GLN A 212 6.05 36.39 4.68
C GLN A 212 6.68 34.99 4.79
N PRO A 213 8.02 34.85 4.71
CA PRO A 213 8.72 33.56 4.75
C PRO A 213 8.38 32.72 6.00
N GLU A 214 8.21 33.35 7.15
CA GLU A 214 7.86 32.65 8.39
C GLU A 214 6.44 32.05 8.34
N LEU A 215 5.48 32.78 7.79
CA LEU A 215 4.13 32.27 7.56
C LEU A 215 4.16 31.12 6.55
N ALA A 216 4.93 31.27 5.46
CA ALA A 216 5.12 30.23 4.46
C ALA A 216 5.75 28.95 5.03
N ALA A 217 6.72 29.08 5.94
CA ALA A 217 7.37 27.95 6.59
C ALA A 217 6.47 27.21 7.59
N ASN A 218 5.36 27.83 8.02
CA ASN A 218 4.47 27.35 9.07
C ASN A 218 3.00 27.25 8.66
N CYS A 219 2.69 27.49 7.38
CA CYS A 219 1.31 27.53 6.90
C CYS A 219 0.56 26.20 7.15
N ARG A 220 -0.73 26.30 7.38
CA ARG A 220 -1.64 25.17 7.61
C ARG A 220 -2.57 24.93 6.44
N THR A 221 -2.72 25.91 5.56
CA THR A 221 -3.58 25.86 4.38
C THR A 221 -2.81 26.32 3.14
N ILE A 222 -3.25 25.87 1.96
CA ILE A 222 -2.69 26.31 0.67
C ILE A 222 -2.85 27.83 0.56
N ARG A 223 -3.99 28.34 1.01
CA ARG A 223 -4.30 29.77 0.96
C ARG A 223 -3.35 30.63 1.79
N GLU A 224 -2.93 30.15 2.96
CA GLU A 224 -1.90 30.83 3.76
C GLU A 224 -0.55 30.86 3.06
N PHE A 225 -0.16 29.75 2.40
CA PHE A 225 1.05 29.72 1.58
C PHE A 225 0.97 30.72 0.43
N ASP A 226 -0.18 30.74 -0.25
CA ASP A 226 -0.41 31.62 -1.38
C ASP A 226 -0.44 33.10 -0.97
N ASP A 227 -0.99 33.43 0.20
CA ASP A 227 -0.94 34.78 0.74
C ASP A 227 0.47 35.21 1.16
N ALA A 228 1.27 34.27 1.69
CA ALA A 228 2.61 34.54 2.18
C ALA A 228 3.65 34.73 1.08
N ILE A 229 3.58 33.93 0.01
CA ILE A 229 4.63 33.85 -1.03
C ILE A 229 4.06 34.01 -2.44
N THR A 230 3.05 33.22 -2.81
CA THR A 230 2.61 33.11 -4.22
C THR A 230 2.08 34.43 -4.75
N ARG A 231 1.13 35.07 -4.03
CA ARG A 231 0.53 36.34 -4.46
C ARG A 231 1.60 37.41 -4.66
N VAL A 232 2.60 37.46 -3.78
CA VAL A 232 3.67 38.46 -3.79
C VAL A 232 4.61 38.19 -4.97
N SER A 233 4.98 36.93 -5.19
CA SER A 233 5.84 36.47 -6.30
C SER A 233 5.30 36.83 -7.69
N PHE A 234 3.98 36.92 -7.80
CA PHE A 234 3.24 37.18 -9.04
C PHE A 234 2.51 38.53 -9.07
N GLY A 235 2.75 39.41 -8.09
CA GLY A 235 2.29 40.79 -8.11
C GLY A 235 0.79 40.98 -7.87
N TRP A 236 0.14 40.06 -7.16
CA TRP A 236 -1.26 40.17 -6.78
C TRP A 236 -1.44 40.99 -5.49
N PRO A 237 -2.41 41.93 -5.44
CA PRO A 237 -2.57 42.85 -4.31
C PRO A 237 -3.03 42.15 -3.02
N ASN A 238 -3.73 41.02 -3.12
CA ASN A 238 -4.12 40.17 -2.00
C ASN A 238 -4.47 38.77 -2.51
N VAL A 239 -4.60 37.81 -1.58
CA VAL A 239 -4.90 36.41 -1.92
C VAL A 239 -6.28 36.24 -2.58
N ASP A 240 -7.29 37.04 -2.23
CA ASP A 240 -8.61 36.96 -2.89
C ASP A 240 -8.53 37.33 -4.38
N ALA A 241 -7.81 38.40 -4.72
CA ALA A 241 -7.56 38.80 -6.09
C ALA A 241 -6.79 37.71 -6.86
N TYR A 242 -5.79 37.09 -6.22
CA TYR A 242 -5.07 35.95 -6.79
C TYR A 242 -6.03 34.81 -7.14
N TYR A 243 -6.85 34.33 -6.20
CA TYR A 243 -7.77 33.21 -6.48
C TYR A 243 -8.83 33.56 -7.54
N ALA A 244 -9.35 34.79 -7.53
CA ALA A 244 -10.33 35.25 -8.52
C ALA A 244 -9.75 35.35 -9.94
N GLY A 245 -8.47 35.72 -10.07
CA GLY A 245 -7.79 35.91 -11.35
C GLY A 245 -7.04 34.67 -11.88
N SER A 246 -6.90 33.62 -11.07
CA SER A 246 -6.04 32.46 -11.38
C SER A 246 -6.79 31.22 -11.89
N GLY A 247 -8.12 31.23 -11.88
CA GLY A 247 -8.93 30.17 -12.46
C GLY A 247 -8.75 30.03 -13.97
N SER A 248 -8.96 28.83 -14.49
CA SER A 248 -8.94 28.53 -15.93
C SER A 248 -10.32 28.58 -16.59
N ASP A 249 -11.38 28.74 -15.79
CA ASP A 249 -12.76 28.90 -16.22
C ASP A 249 -12.95 30.05 -17.24
N GLN A 250 -12.29 31.19 -17.01
CA GLN A 250 -12.36 32.35 -17.91
C GLN A 250 -11.58 32.18 -19.22
N SER A 251 -10.68 31.19 -19.29
CA SER A 251 -9.88 30.92 -20.49
C SER A 251 -10.62 30.10 -21.54
N ILE A 252 -11.67 29.36 -21.12
CA ILE A 252 -12.41 28.43 -21.97
C ILE A 252 -12.88 29.05 -23.29
N PRO A 253 -13.47 30.25 -23.35
CA PRO A 253 -13.95 30.81 -24.62
C PRO A 253 -12.87 31.08 -25.67
N SER A 254 -11.60 31.25 -25.24
CA SER A 254 -10.49 31.61 -26.13
C SER A 254 -9.69 30.40 -26.65
N ILE A 255 -10.01 29.20 -26.18
CA ILE A 255 -9.33 27.97 -26.60
C ILE A 255 -9.72 27.66 -28.04
N SER A 256 -8.71 27.43 -28.89
CA SER A 256 -8.89 27.22 -30.33
C SER A 256 -8.37 25.88 -30.86
N VAL A 257 -7.96 25.00 -29.94
CA VAL A 257 -7.45 23.66 -30.25
C VAL A 257 -8.26 22.60 -29.50
N PRO A 258 -8.43 21.38 -30.05
CA PRO A 258 -9.18 20.33 -29.40
C PRO A 258 -8.71 20.06 -27.96
N LEU A 259 -9.61 20.24 -27.00
CA LEU A 259 -9.40 20.01 -25.57
C LEU A 259 -10.45 19.04 -25.02
N LEU A 260 -10.00 17.94 -24.44
CA LEU A 260 -10.84 17.04 -23.64
C LEU A 260 -10.70 17.36 -22.16
N CYS A 261 -11.82 17.63 -21.49
CA CYS A 261 -11.91 17.88 -20.06
C CYS A 261 -12.60 16.69 -19.39
N LEU A 262 -11.87 15.95 -18.56
CA LEU A 262 -12.40 14.83 -17.77
C LEU A 262 -12.57 15.28 -16.31
N GLN A 263 -13.79 15.13 -15.78
CA GLN A 263 -14.16 15.51 -14.42
C GLN A 263 -14.99 14.41 -13.75
N ALA A 264 -14.88 14.29 -12.44
CA ALA A 264 -15.75 13.44 -11.63
C ALA A 264 -16.75 14.31 -10.85
N ALA A 265 -18.03 13.92 -10.82
CA ALA A 265 -19.06 14.69 -10.13
C ALA A 265 -18.89 14.69 -8.60
N ASP A 266 -18.20 13.68 -8.06
CA ASP A 266 -17.89 13.48 -6.64
C ASP A 266 -16.47 13.88 -6.26
N ASP A 267 -15.73 14.58 -7.13
CA ASP A 267 -14.35 15.01 -6.87
C ASP A 267 -14.29 15.93 -5.62
N PRO A 268 -13.58 15.54 -4.55
CA PRO A 268 -13.52 16.30 -3.31
C PRO A 268 -12.58 17.51 -3.37
N ILE A 269 -11.78 17.67 -4.42
CA ILE A 269 -10.79 18.75 -4.58
C ILE A 269 -11.23 19.71 -5.69
N ALA A 270 -11.66 19.20 -6.84
CA ALA A 270 -12.17 19.95 -7.98
C ALA A 270 -13.69 19.79 -8.11
N PRO A 271 -14.49 20.47 -7.25
CA PRO A 271 -15.92 20.21 -7.13
C PRO A 271 -16.67 20.51 -8.43
N LYS A 272 -17.73 19.75 -8.70
CA LYS A 272 -18.60 19.95 -9.87
C LYS A 272 -19.10 21.40 -10.03
N ALA A 273 -19.33 22.11 -8.92
CA ALA A 273 -19.77 23.50 -8.91
C ALA A 273 -18.75 24.48 -9.53
N ALA A 274 -17.46 24.10 -9.59
CA ALA A 274 -16.41 24.93 -10.20
C ALA A 274 -16.34 24.78 -11.73
N ILE A 275 -17.08 23.84 -12.33
CA ILE A 275 -17.00 23.55 -13.77
C ILE A 275 -17.77 24.61 -14.58
N PRO A 276 -17.16 25.28 -15.58
CA PRO A 276 -17.80 26.31 -16.40
C PRO A 276 -18.64 25.68 -17.53
N LEU A 277 -19.74 25.01 -17.18
CA LEU A 277 -20.58 24.23 -18.10
C LEU A 277 -21.01 25.02 -19.35
N SER A 278 -21.52 26.24 -19.17
CA SER A 278 -22.00 27.08 -20.28
C SER A 278 -20.87 27.49 -21.23
N ALA A 279 -19.69 27.83 -20.71
CA ALA A 279 -18.54 28.19 -21.53
C ALA A 279 -18.00 26.98 -22.31
N MET A 280 -17.96 25.81 -21.67
CA MET A 280 -17.55 24.55 -22.32
C MET A 280 -18.51 24.16 -23.45
N GLN A 281 -19.82 24.30 -23.22
CA GLN A 281 -20.83 23.99 -24.23
C GLN A 281 -20.78 24.96 -25.42
N ALA A 282 -20.41 26.23 -25.19
CA ALA A 282 -20.34 27.25 -26.23
C ALA A 282 -19.08 27.16 -27.10
N ASN A 283 -17.99 26.58 -26.60
CA ASN A 283 -16.74 26.46 -27.36
C ASN A 283 -16.68 25.12 -28.15
N PRO A 284 -16.69 25.14 -29.49
CA PRO A 284 -16.66 23.93 -30.32
C PRO A 284 -15.35 23.12 -30.23
N HIS A 285 -14.29 23.71 -29.67
CA HIS A 285 -13.00 23.03 -29.47
C HIS A 285 -12.94 22.26 -28.15
N CYS A 286 -13.90 22.47 -27.24
CA CYS A 286 -13.90 21.86 -25.92
C CYS A 286 -14.90 20.70 -25.85
N MET A 287 -14.46 19.57 -25.31
CA MET A 287 -15.32 18.44 -24.95
C MET A 287 -15.23 18.21 -23.45
N LEU A 288 -16.36 18.20 -22.76
CA LEU A 288 -16.43 17.94 -21.33
C LEU A 288 -17.11 16.58 -21.08
N ALA A 289 -16.43 15.69 -20.38
CA ALA A 289 -16.99 14.46 -19.86
C ALA A 289 -17.00 14.51 -18.32
N ILE A 290 -18.19 14.43 -17.73
CA ILE A 290 -18.37 14.33 -16.28
C ILE A 290 -18.83 12.92 -15.95
N THR A 291 -18.03 12.17 -15.19
CA THR A 291 -18.44 10.87 -14.65
C THR A 291 -19.26 11.04 -13.37
N PRO A 292 -20.21 10.12 -13.07
CA PRO A 292 -20.97 10.17 -11.81
C PRO A 292 -20.10 10.00 -10.56
N GLY A 293 -19.00 9.25 -10.70
CA GLY A 293 -17.99 9.07 -9.66
C GLY A 293 -16.60 8.95 -10.26
N GLY A 294 -15.57 9.05 -9.44
CA GLY A 294 -14.18 9.07 -9.87
C GLY A 294 -13.23 9.62 -8.82
N GLY A 295 -13.73 10.35 -7.82
CA GLY A 295 -12.89 11.09 -6.88
C GLY A 295 -11.92 12.06 -7.58
N HIS A 296 -10.94 12.58 -6.84
CA HIS A 296 -9.86 13.37 -7.41
C HIS A 296 -8.80 12.44 -7.98
N LEU A 297 -8.71 12.38 -9.31
CA LEU A 297 -7.76 11.54 -10.04
C LEU A 297 -7.91 10.03 -9.80
N GLY A 298 -9.06 9.59 -9.28
CA GLY A 298 -9.30 8.20 -8.90
C GLY A 298 -9.69 7.31 -10.08
N TRP A 299 -10.88 7.53 -10.64
CA TRP A 299 -11.43 6.82 -11.81
C TRP A 299 -11.08 5.32 -11.81
N CYS A 300 -11.25 4.66 -10.66
CA CYS A 300 -10.84 3.28 -10.40
C CYS A 300 -11.74 2.28 -11.14
N SER A 301 -11.63 2.27 -12.47
CA SER A 301 -12.36 1.41 -13.39
C SER A 301 -11.49 1.16 -14.62
N GLY A 302 -11.77 0.07 -15.34
CA GLY A 302 -10.99 -0.38 -16.49
C GLY A 302 -10.12 -1.62 -16.19
N PRO A 303 -9.42 -2.15 -17.21
CA PRO A 303 -8.71 -3.44 -17.13
C PRO A 303 -7.55 -3.47 -16.12
N GLY A 304 -6.97 -2.30 -15.82
CA GLY A 304 -5.89 -2.15 -14.85
C GLY A 304 -6.37 -1.90 -13.43
N ALA A 305 -7.62 -1.51 -13.21
CA ALA A 305 -8.09 -1.10 -11.89
C ALA A 305 -8.16 -2.29 -10.89
N PRO A 306 -7.93 -2.06 -9.58
CA PRO A 306 -7.54 -0.78 -8.97
C PRO A 306 -6.04 -0.49 -9.02
N PHE A 307 -5.22 -1.44 -9.47
CA PHE A 307 -3.76 -1.41 -9.32
C PHE A 307 -2.98 -0.75 -10.46
N GLY A 308 -3.60 -0.51 -11.61
CA GLY A 308 -2.99 0.01 -12.83
C GLY A 308 -3.55 1.36 -13.24
N ALA A 309 -3.28 1.74 -14.50
CA ALA A 309 -3.78 2.99 -15.07
C ALA A 309 -5.32 3.05 -15.02
N PRO A 310 -5.91 4.20 -14.65
CA PRO A 310 -7.35 4.38 -14.72
C PRO A 310 -7.82 4.39 -16.18
N TRP A 311 -9.08 4.03 -16.44
CA TRP A 311 -9.67 4.14 -17.79
C TRP A 311 -9.56 5.56 -18.39
N ALA A 312 -9.47 6.59 -17.56
CA ALA A 312 -9.29 7.98 -17.99
C ALA A 312 -8.00 8.17 -18.81
N ASP A 313 -6.96 7.39 -18.53
CA ASP A 313 -5.70 7.43 -19.28
C ASP A 313 -5.89 6.87 -20.69
N GLU A 314 -6.63 5.76 -20.83
CA GLU A 314 -6.99 5.19 -22.14
C GLU A 314 -7.83 6.18 -22.96
N ALA A 315 -8.81 6.84 -22.34
CA ALA A 315 -9.61 7.87 -23.00
C ALA A 315 -8.77 9.08 -23.45
N ALA A 316 -7.79 9.50 -22.65
CA ALA A 316 -6.85 10.55 -23.01
C ALA A 316 -5.97 10.15 -24.21
N LEU A 317 -5.48 8.91 -24.23
CA LEU A 317 -4.67 8.38 -25.33
C LEU A 317 -5.48 8.22 -26.62
N GLU A 318 -6.73 7.78 -26.54
CA GLU A 318 -7.65 7.73 -27.69
C GLU A 318 -7.91 9.14 -28.26
N TRP A 319 -8.05 10.14 -27.39
CA TRP A 319 -8.17 11.54 -27.80
C TRP A 319 -6.93 12.04 -28.54
N PHE A 320 -5.74 11.72 -28.03
CA PHE A 320 -4.48 12.06 -28.69
C PHE A 320 -4.33 11.38 -30.04
N ASP A 321 -4.63 10.08 -30.13
CA ASP A 321 -4.62 9.29 -31.36
C ASP A 321 -5.51 9.92 -32.46
N ALA A 322 -6.70 10.38 -32.07
CA ALA A 322 -7.62 11.08 -32.97
C ALA A 322 -7.06 12.45 -33.39
N GLY A 323 -6.49 13.19 -32.45
CA GLY A 323 -5.90 14.52 -32.69
C GLY A 323 -4.70 14.49 -33.64
N VAL A 324 -3.87 13.46 -33.60
CA VAL A 324 -2.68 13.32 -34.49
C VAL A 324 -3.00 12.72 -35.86
N GLY A 325 -4.26 12.36 -36.14
CA GLY A 325 -4.69 11.90 -37.47
C GLY A 325 -4.64 10.39 -37.69
N GLY A 326 -4.78 9.58 -36.64
CA GLY A 326 -5.02 8.14 -36.71
C GLY A 326 -3.93 7.34 -37.41
N LEU A 327 -2.99 6.77 -36.65
CA LEU A 327 -2.12 5.69 -37.13
C LEU A 327 -2.95 4.66 -37.89
N SER A 328 -2.57 4.34 -39.14
CA SER A 328 -3.38 3.51 -40.02
C SER A 328 -3.73 2.18 -39.34
N LYS A 329 -4.96 1.67 -39.55
CA LYS A 329 -5.43 0.39 -38.97
C LYS A 329 -4.46 -0.78 -39.22
N SER A 330 -3.64 -0.70 -40.28
CA SER A 330 -2.57 -1.65 -40.62
C SER A 330 -1.40 -1.61 -39.63
N GLN A 331 -0.96 -0.42 -39.22
CA GLN A 331 0.13 -0.22 -38.24
C GLN A 331 -0.30 -0.64 -36.82
N LYS A 332 -1.54 -0.32 -36.42
CA LYS A 332 -2.12 -0.76 -35.14
C LYS A 332 -2.16 -2.29 -35.01
N LYS A 333 -2.47 -3.02 -36.10
CA LYS A 333 -2.51 -4.49 -36.12
C LYS A 333 -1.11 -5.12 -36.06
N LYS A 334 -0.10 -4.45 -36.63
CA LYS A 334 1.30 -4.90 -36.62
C LYS A 334 1.96 -4.69 -35.24
N GLN A 335 1.68 -3.57 -34.57
CA GLN A 335 2.16 -3.29 -33.21
C GLN A 335 1.47 -4.16 -32.14
N LYS A 336 0.15 -4.36 -32.20
CA LYS A 336 -0.53 -5.32 -31.30
C LYS A 336 -0.01 -6.76 -31.44
N LYS A 337 0.32 -7.19 -32.67
CA LYS A 337 0.96 -8.50 -32.91
C LYS A 337 2.40 -8.56 -32.37
N LYS A 338 3.17 -7.47 -32.47
CA LYS A 338 4.54 -7.39 -31.94
C LYS A 338 4.55 -7.42 -30.40
N ALA A 339 3.68 -6.64 -29.75
CA ALA A 339 3.51 -6.64 -28.29
C ALA A 339 3.00 -7.98 -27.73
N ALA A 340 2.09 -8.65 -28.46
CA ALA A 340 1.65 -10.00 -28.11
C ALA A 340 2.75 -11.06 -28.30
N ALA A 341 3.60 -10.91 -29.31
CA ALA A 341 4.76 -11.78 -29.55
C ALA A 341 5.88 -11.55 -28.52
N GLU A 342 6.09 -10.33 -28.04
CA GLU A 342 7.03 -10.01 -26.97
C GLU A 342 6.55 -10.52 -25.61
N ARG A 343 5.22 -10.46 -25.33
CA ARG A 343 4.63 -11.15 -24.17
C ARG A 343 4.80 -12.67 -24.22
N LYS A 344 4.71 -13.27 -25.42
CA LYS A 344 4.96 -14.72 -25.62
C LYS A 344 6.43 -15.10 -25.47
N LYS A 345 7.36 -14.32 -26.03
CA LYS A 345 8.81 -14.53 -25.88
C LYS A 345 9.28 -14.33 -24.43
N ALA A 346 8.64 -13.45 -23.67
CA ALA A 346 8.95 -13.29 -22.24
C ALA A 346 8.48 -14.49 -21.40
N CYS A 347 7.47 -15.25 -21.85
CA CYS A 347 7.02 -16.49 -21.23
C CYS A 347 7.81 -17.73 -21.70
N GLU A 348 8.29 -17.77 -22.94
CA GLU A 348 8.96 -18.94 -23.54
C GLU A 348 10.50 -18.91 -23.41
N GLY A 349 11.11 -17.79 -23.00
CA GLY A 349 12.57 -17.64 -22.89
C GLY A 349 13.22 -18.20 -21.61
N ALA A 350 12.48 -18.95 -20.79
CA ALA A 350 12.95 -19.47 -19.50
C ALA A 350 13.46 -20.92 -19.53
N ASP A 351 13.53 -21.57 -20.70
CA ASP A 351 13.98 -22.98 -20.76
C ASP A 351 14.88 -23.25 -21.97
N ALA A 352 16.19 -23.09 -21.78
CA ALA A 352 17.23 -23.68 -22.63
C ALA A 352 18.58 -23.68 -21.90
N GLY A 353 18.85 -24.77 -21.17
CA GLY A 353 20.21 -25.20 -20.79
C GLY A 353 20.86 -26.04 -21.90
N PRO A 354 22.20 -26.22 -21.87
CA PRO A 354 23.01 -26.48 -23.06
C PRO A 354 23.04 -27.95 -23.50
N THR A 355 23.17 -28.13 -24.82
CA THR A 355 23.35 -29.41 -25.52
C THR A 355 24.79 -29.95 -25.40
N THR A 356 24.93 -31.29 -25.33
CA THR A 356 26.04 -32.10 -25.91
C THR A 356 25.75 -33.61 -25.74
N PRO A 357 26.38 -34.53 -26.49
CA PRO A 357 25.67 -35.44 -27.41
C PRO A 357 25.94 -36.95 -27.22
N SER A 358 25.04 -37.79 -27.75
CA SER A 358 25.16 -39.21 -28.15
C SER A 358 23.75 -39.82 -28.05
N GLY A 359 23.19 -40.62 -28.94
CA GLY A 359 23.70 -41.76 -29.70
C GLY A 359 22.47 -42.53 -30.23
N ASP A 360 22.74 -43.46 -31.11
CA ASP A 360 21.87 -44.08 -32.12
C ASP A 360 20.80 -45.09 -31.61
N GLU A 361 19.99 -45.58 -32.56
CA GLU A 361 18.99 -46.68 -32.54
C GLU A 361 17.56 -46.32 -32.05
N GLY A 362 16.45 -46.68 -32.71
CA GLY A 362 16.21 -47.40 -33.94
C GLY A 362 14.69 -47.63 -34.13
N ALA A 363 14.27 -47.71 -35.39
CA ALA A 363 13.06 -48.36 -35.93
C ALA A 363 11.62 -47.78 -35.69
N LEU A 364 11.10 -47.28 -36.82
CA LEU A 364 9.72 -47.12 -37.33
C LEU A 364 8.88 -48.42 -37.33
N PRO A 365 7.64 -48.47 -37.90
CA PRO A 365 6.49 -47.52 -37.96
C PRO A 365 5.12 -48.23 -37.74
N ALA A 366 4.00 -47.49 -37.85
CA ALA A 366 2.71 -47.85 -38.51
C ALA A 366 1.55 -47.09 -37.84
N SER A 367 1.03 -46.02 -38.46
CA SER A 367 -0.08 -45.99 -39.44
C SER A 367 -1.48 -46.19 -38.83
N ALA A 368 -2.30 -45.16 -39.04
CA ALA A 368 -3.75 -44.99 -38.86
C ALA A 368 -4.60 -46.13 -39.52
N PRO A 369 -5.96 -46.13 -39.58
CA PRO A 369 -6.90 -45.02 -39.34
C PRO A 369 -8.32 -45.38 -38.80
N ASP A 370 -9.19 -44.37 -38.74
CA ASP A 370 -10.64 -44.34 -39.03
C ASP A 370 -11.63 -45.33 -38.37
N SER A 371 -12.64 -44.78 -37.69
CA SER A 371 -14.02 -44.62 -38.22
C SER A 371 -15.15 -44.71 -37.17
N ASN A 372 -16.07 -43.75 -37.30
CA ASN A 372 -17.46 -43.64 -36.84
C ASN A 372 -18.24 -44.90 -36.43
N GLY A 373 -19.11 -44.74 -35.42
CA GLY A 373 -20.56 -44.84 -35.68
C GLY A 373 -21.44 -45.65 -34.72
N CYS A 374 -22.57 -45.04 -34.35
CA CYS A 374 -23.87 -45.59 -33.88
C CYS A 374 -24.00 -46.11 -32.43
N ALA A 375 -25.12 -45.95 -31.71
CA ALA A 375 -26.41 -45.27 -31.91
C ALA A 375 -27.30 -45.37 -30.63
N HIS A 376 -28.45 -44.65 -30.64
CA HIS A 376 -29.75 -44.91 -29.92
C HIS A 376 -29.80 -44.66 -28.39
N GLU A 377 -30.85 -44.10 -27.73
CA GLU A 377 -32.31 -43.89 -27.91
C GLU A 377 -32.76 -42.74 -26.94
N ALA A 378 -33.62 -41.75 -27.29
CA ALA A 378 -35.10 -41.69 -27.14
C ALA A 378 -35.63 -41.98 -25.70
N ALA A 379 -36.62 -41.31 -25.08
CA ALA A 379 -37.53 -40.22 -25.43
C ALA A 379 -38.26 -39.72 -24.14
N GLU A 380 -38.81 -38.49 -24.20
CA GLU A 380 -39.85 -37.95 -23.31
C GLU A 380 -41.26 -38.45 -23.69
N GLN A 381 -42.23 -38.34 -22.76
CA GLN A 381 -43.63 -37.92 -23.00
C GLN A 381 -44.28 -37.59 -21.62
N ASN A 382 -44.91 -36.46 -21.26
CA ASN A 382 -45.84 -35.44 -21.79
C ASN A 382 -47.35 -35.68 -21.54
N GLY A 383 -48.06 -34.57 -21.21
CA GLY A 383 -49.53 -34.38 -21.24
C GLY A 383 -49.98 -33.33 -20.20
N HIS A 384 -50.25 -32.03 -20.45
CA HIS A 384 -51.22 -31.26 -21.29
C HIS A 384 -52.71 -31.33 -20.91
N ALA A 385 -53.33 -30.18 -20.58
CA ALA A 385 -54.62 -29.70 -21.13
C ALA A 385 -54.92 -28.20 -20.78
N ALA A 386 -55.72 -27.55 -21.63
CA ALA A 386 -55.89 -26.10 -21.87
C ALA A 386 -57.07 -25.38 -21.15
N GLY A 387 -57.09 -24.03 -21.21
CA GLY A 387 -58.31 -23.17 -21.07
C GLY A 387 -58.05 -21.67 -20.72
N ALA A 388 -58.59 -20.71 -21.49
CA ALA A 388 -58.41 -19.23 -21.40
C ALA A 388 -59.67 -18.49 -20.83
N PRO A 389 -59.79 -17.13 -20.81
CA PRO A 389 -59.07 -16.07 -20.03
C PRO A 389 -59.98 -15.13 -19.15
N ALA A 390 -59.37 -14.45 -18.13
CA ALA A 390 -59.64 -13.13 -17.44
C ALA A 390 -61.09 -12.73 -16.95
N PRO A 391 -61.30 -11.98 -15.81
CA PRO A 391 -60.60 -10.72 -15.46
C PRO A 391 -60.29 -10.42 -13.96
N GLU A 392 -59.41 -9.43 -13.80
CA GLU A 392 -59.15 -8.45 -12.71
C GLU A 392 -59.39 -8.79 -11.22
N GLY A 393 -58.32 -8.64 -10.42
CA GLY A 393 -58.37 -8.50 -8.96
C GLY A 393 -56.99 -8.27 -8.37
N ILE A 394 -56.67 -7.02 -8.03
CA ILE A 394 -55.43 -6.63 -7.34
C ILE A 394 -55.47 -7.17 -5.90
N SER A 395 -54.47 -7.97 -5.50
CA SER A 395 -54.07 -8.08 -4.10
C SER A 395 -52.57 -8.37 -3.98
N GLU A 396 -51.85 -7.45 -3.34
CA GLU A 396 -50.45 -7.59 -2.97
C GLU A 396 -50.23 -8.82 -2.07
N LYS A 397 -49.31 -9.72 -2.44
CA LYS A 397 -48.71 -10.70 -1.53
C LYS A 397 -47.19 -10.55 -1.53
N LYS A 398 -46.69 -10.01 -0.41
CA LYS A 398 -45.29 -10.00 0.00
C LYS A 398 -44.68 -11.39 -0.14
N CYS A 399 -43.63 -11.52 -0.93
CA CYS A 399 -42.76 -12.69 -0.91
C CYS A 399 -41.71 -12.49 0.20
N SER A 400 -41.76 -13.33 1.23
CA SER A 400 -40.79 -13.35 2.32
C SER A 400 -39.41 -13.77 1.78
N LYS A 401 -38.43 -12.87 1.86
CA LYS A 401 -37.02 -13.24 1.67
C LYS A 401 -36.62 -14.17 2.82
N GLY A 402 -36.37 -15.44 2.51
CA GLY A 402 -35.79 -16.40 3.45
C GLY A 402 -34.44 -15.89 3.96
N LYS A 403 -34.24 -15.88 5.28
CA LYS A 403 -32.94 -15.64 5.91
C LYS A 403 -31.98 -16.74 5.45
N LYS A 404 -30.90 -16.39 4.73
CA LYS A 404 -29.77 -17.29 4.54
C LYS A 404 -29.18 -17.61 5.92
N ARG A 405 -28.98 -18.89 6.21
CA ARG A 405 -28.37 -19.41 7.43
C ARG A 405 -26.92 -18.90 7.51
N ALA A 406 -26.50 -18.40 8.67
CA ALA A 406 -25.12 -17.96 8.87
C ALA A 406 -24.15 -19.15 8.66
N VAL A 407 -23.03 -18.91 7.98
CA VAL A 407 -21.98 -19.91 7.81
C VAL A 407 -21.21 -19.99 9.13
N GLU A 408 -21.08 -21.19 9.68
CA GLU A 408 -20.34 -21.45 10.93
C GLU A 408 -18.98 -22.08 10.61
N GLN A 409 -17.99 -21.85 11.47
CA GLN A 409 -16.68 -22.49 11.35
C GLN A 409 -16.77 -23.99 11.64
N SER A 410 -15.98 -24.81 10.95
CA SER A 410 -15.88 -26.25 11.18
C SER A 410 -14.87 -26.59 12.30
N ARG A 411 -14.89 -27.85 12.76
CA ARG A 411 -13.86 -28.40 13.67
C ARG A 411 -13.29 -29.69 13.06
N PRO A 412 -12.03 -29.72 12.57
CA PRO A 412 -11.03 -28.65 12.59
C PRO A 412 -11.42 -27.44 11.70
N PRO A 413 -10.88 -26.23 11.97
CA PRO A 413 -11.17 -25.05 11.18
C PRO A 413 -10.79 -25.22 9.71
N ALA A 414 -11.76 -25.02 8.82
CA ALA A 414 -11.57 -25.18 7.39
C ALA A 414 -12.27 -24.14 6.53
N VAL A 415 -13.19 -23.37 7.10
CA VAL A 415 -13.91 -22.30 6.40
C VAL A 415 -13.05 -21.04 6.43
N PRO A 416 -12.67 -20.46 5.27
CA PRO A 416 -11.99 -19.19 5.21
C PRO A 416 -12.68 -18.09 6.04
N VAL A 417 -11.91 -17.23 6.70
CA VAL A 417 -12.49 -16.15 7.51
C VAL A 417 -13.31 -15.20 6.64
N THR A 418 -12.90 -14.98 5.39
CA THR A 418 -13.69 -14.22 4.39
C THR A 418 -15.11 -14.75 4.21
N ASP A 419 -15.31 -16.07 4.30
CA ASP A 419 -16.61 -16.71 4.05
C ASP A 419 -17.52 -16.63 5.29
N LEU A 420 -16.94 -16.52 6.48
CA LEU A 420 -17.66 -16.26 7.73
C LEU A 420 -18.17 -14.80 7.79
N PHE A 421 -17.47 -13.87 7.13
CA PHE A 421 -17.78 -12.45 7.11
C PHE A 421 -18.03 -11.94 5.67
N PRO A 422 -19.13 -12.35 5.01
CA PRO A 422 -19.38 -12.03 3.59
C PRO A 422 -19.59 -10.54 3.31
N GLY A 423 -19.78 -9.71 4.35
CA GLY A 423 -19.82 -8.25 4.24
C GLY A 423 -18.43 -7.61 4.13
N GLY A 424 -17.36 -8.39 4.26
CA GLY A 424 -15.98 -7.90 4.24
C GLY A 424 -15.63 -7.02 5.43
N VAL A 425 -16.40 -7.08 6.53
CA VAL A 425 -16.15 -6.35 7.77
C VAL A 425 -15.85 -7.37 8.87
N TYR A 426 -14.65 -7.30 9.43
CA TYR A 426 -14.14 -8.27 10.39
C TYR A 426 -14.30 -7.76 11.83
N PRO A 427 -14.36 -8.67 12.83
CA PRO A 427 -14.55 -8.30 14.22
C PRO A 427 -13.47 -7.35 14.73
N GLU A 428 -13.90 -6.28 15.40
CA GLU A 428 -12.97 -5.38 16.11
C GLU A 428 -12.31 -6.11 17.28
N GLY A 429 -11.07 -5.73 17.57
CA GLY A 429 -10.41 -6.08 18.82
C GLY A 429 -10.99 -5.31 20.01
N GLN A 430 -10.34 -5.44 21.17
CA GLN A 430 -10.78 -4.74 22.36
C GLN A 430 -10.40 -3.25 22.29
N ARG A 431 -11.40 -2.37 22.24
CA ARG A 431 -11.19 -0.91 22.35
C ARG A 431 -10.95 -0.49 23.79
N GLN A 432 -9.95 0.37 24.01
CA GLN A 432 -9.61 0.95 25.30
C GLN A 432 -9.44 2.47 25.15
N SER A 433 -9.91 3.24 26.14
CA SER A 433 -9.64 4.68 26.20
C SER A 433 -8.16 4.93 26.50
N TYR A 434 -7.61 6.06 26.04
CA TYR A 434 -6.22 6.45 26.35
C TYR A 434 -6.04 6.99 27.77
N GLY A 435 -7.14 7.35 28.45
CA GLY A 435 -7.10 7.99 29.75
C GLY A 435 -8.12 9.13 29.84
N GLU A 436 -8.41 9.58 31.06
CA GLU A 436 -9.37 10.67 31.30
C GLU A 436 -8.95 11.99 30.65
N ASP A 437 -7.64 12.24 30.61
CA ASP A 437 -7.01 13.42 30.00
C ASP A 437 -7.14 13.45 28.47
N GLN A 438 -7.36 12.29 27.83
CA GLN A 438 -7.49 12.15 26.38
C GLN A 438 -8.90 11.78 25.91
N GLN A 439 -9.92 11.82 26.78
CA GLN A 439 -11.31 11.50 26.41
C GLN A 439 -11.88 12.37 25.27
N TRP A 440 -11.34 13.57 25.08
CA TRP A 440 -11.71 14.46 23.98
C TRP A 440 -11.51 13.83 22.60
N ARG A 441 -10.58 12.86 22.47
CA ARG A 441 -10.33 12.11 21.23
C ARG A 441 -11.52 11.25 20.81
N GLU A 442 -12.30 10.75 21.77
CA GLU A 442 -13.43 9.85 21.48
C GLU A 442 -14.62 10.58 20.85
N THR A 443 -14.80 11.85 21.19
CA THR A 443 -15.91 12.68 20.71
C THR A 443 -15.49 13.67 19.62
N GLY A 444 -14.20 13.97 19.52
CA GLY A 444 -13.62 14.83 18.48
C GLY A 444 -14.02 14.38 17.07
N GLU A 445 -14.60 15.30 16.30
CA GLU A 445 -15.05 15.00 14.93
C GLU A 445 -13.88 14.69 14.00
N GLU A 446 -12.75 15.40 14.17
CA GLU A 446 -11.53 15.16 13.40
C GLU A 446 -10.98 13.75 13.63
N GLN A 447 -10.90 13.32 14.88
CA GLN A 447 -10.36 12.01 15.27
C GLN A 447 -11.25 10.88 14.74
N ARG A 448 -12.57 11.03 14.86
CA ARG A 448 -13.54 10.05 14.31
C ARG A 448 -13.46 9.96 12.79
N GLU A 449 -13.16 11.06 12.11
CA GLU A 449 -13.00 11.05 10.66
C GLU A 449 -11.65 10.43 10.23
N LEU A 450 -10.56 10.72 10.94
CA LEU A 450 -9.27 10.07 10.71
C LEU A 450 -9.36 8.55 10.93
N GLU A 451 -10.13 8.10 11.93
CA GLU A 451 -10.39 6.68 12.14
C GLU A 451 -11.16 6.06 10.96
N ARG A 452 -12.20 6.74 10.46
CA ARG A 452 -12.96 6.29 9.28
C ARG A 452 -12.09 6.16 8.03
N LEU A 453 -11.11 7.04 7.84
CA LEU A 453 -10.17 6.94 6.71
C LEU A 453 -9.26 5.73 6.75
N ASN A 454 -8.88 5.32 7.95
CA ASN A 454 -8.01 4.18 8.13
C ASN A 454 -8.81 2.87 8.22
N PHE A 455 -10.14 2.93 8.12
CA PHE A 455 -11.02 1.77 8.27
C PHE A 455 -10.59 0.58 7.42
N ASP A 456 -10.27 0.78 6.13
CA ASP A 456 -9.89 -0.33 5.25
C ASP A 456 -8.62 -1.05 5.73
N VAL A 457 -7.58 -0.28 6.07
CA VAL A 457 -6.31 -0.82 6.60
C VAL A 457 -6.56 -1.56 7.91
N ILE A 458 -7.32 -0.97 8.83
CA ILE A 458 -7.61 -1.61 10.12
C ILE A 458 -8.49 -2.85 9.95
N ASN A 459 -9.42 -2.82 9.00
CA ASN A 459 -10.27 -3.95 8.69
C ASN A 459 -9.48 -5.12 8.09
N GLU A 460 -8.46 -4.85 7.27
CA GLU A 460 -7.50 -5.87 6.82
C GLU A 460 -6.72 -6.47 7.99
N VAL A 461 -6.29 -5.65 8.95
CA VAL A 461 -5.60 -6.14 10.15
C VAL A 461 -6.53 -6.97 11.04
N ARG A 462 -7.81 -6.59 11.16
CA ARG A 462 -8.85 -7.35 11.87
C ARG A 462 -9.12 -8.70 11.21
N HIS A 463 -9.03 -8.79 9.89
CA HIS A 463 -9.09 -10.07 9.17
C HIS A 463 -7.94 -10.99 9.62
N ALA A 464 -6.70 -10.50 9.58
CA ALA A 464 -5.53 -11.24 10.04
C ALA A 464 -5.67 -11.65 11.52
N ALA A 465 -6.20 -10.76 12.37
CA ALA A 465 -6.40 -11.01 13.79
C ALA A 465 -7.44 -12.10 14.05
N GLU A 466 -8.50 -12.13 13.26
CA GLU A 466 -9.54 -13.15 13.36
C GLU A 466 -9.03 -14.52 12.94
N VAL A 467 -8.21 -14.61 11.89
CA VAL A 467 -7.49 -15.84 11.55
C VAL A 467 -6.64 -16.29 12.74
N HIS A 468 -5.84 -15.38 13.31
CA HIS A 468 -4.98 -15.70 14.44
C HIS A 468 -5.80 -16.22 15.64
N ARG A 469 -6.93 -15.59 15.98
CA ARG A 469 -7.84 -16.04 17.06
C ARG A 469 -8.36 -17.46 16.83
N GLN A 470 -8.82 -17.77 15.62
CA GLN A 470 -9.36 -19.08 15.32
C GLN A 470 -8.29 -20.18 15.29
N VAL A 471 -7.11 -19.87 14.72
CA VAL A 471 -5.98 -20.80 14.70
C VAL A 471 -5.51 -21.11 16.11
N ARG A 472 -5.24 -20.10 16.95
CA ARG A 472 -4.75 -20.35 18.31
C ARG A 472 -5.75 -21.09 19.18
N ALA A 473 -7.06 -20.81 19.02
CA ALA A 473 -8.11 -21.55 19.71
C ALA A 473 -8.09 -23.04 19.34
N TYR A 474 -7.83 -23.36 18.07
CA TYR A 474 -7.65 -24.73 17.61
C TYR A 474 -6.35 -25.37 18.13
N MET A 475 -5.26 -24.60 18.22
CA MET A 475 -3.98 -25.12 18.71
C MET A 475 -4.02 -25.59 20.16
N VAL A 476 -4.95 -25.10 20.98
CA VAL A 476 -5.18 -25.64 22.33
C VAL A 476 -5.54 -27.13 22.32
N ASP A 477 -6.21 -27.62 21.27
CA ASP A 477 -6.55 -29.04 21.12
C ASP A 477 -5.36 -29.87 20.59
N ILE A 478 -4.46 -29.25 19.82
CA ILE A 478 -3.36 -29.91 19.09
C ILE A 478 -2.06 -29.96 19.89
N ALA A 479 -1.70 -28.85 20.55
CA ALA A 479 -0.51 -28.75 21.36
C ALA A 479 -0.70 -29.55 22.66
N LYS A 480 -0.39 -30.84 22.61
CA LYS A 480 -0.45 -31.79 23.73
C LYS A 480 0.88 -32.54 23.87
N PRO A 481 1.28 -32.95 25.10
CA PRO A 481 2.48 -33.76 25.27
C PRO A 481 2.46 -35.01 24.38
N GLY A 482 3.59 -35.30 23.74
CA GLY A 482 3.74 -36.40 22.80
C GLY A 482 3.68 -35.99 21.32
N ILE A 483 3.23 -34.77 20.99
CA ILE A 483 3.30 -34.26 19.61
C ILE A 483 4.75 -33.90 19.24
N ALA A 484 5.18 -34.26 18.03
CA ALA A 484 6.44 -33.76 17.49
C ALA A 484 6.29 -32.26 17.18
N MET A 485 7.30 -31.46 17.55
CA MET A 485 7.26 -30.01 17.34
C MET A 485 7.09 -29.67 15.85
N PHE A 486 7.71 -30.46 14.98
CA PHE A 486 7.59 -30.33 13.52
C PHE A 486 6.14 -30.48 13.05
N ASP A 487 5.45 -31.55 13.47
CA ASP A 487 4.06 -31.84 13.08
C ASP A 487 3.08 -30.81 13.64
N MET A 488 3.37 -30.26 14.83
CA MET A 488 2.58 -29.19 15.43
C MET A 488 2.66 -27.90 14.61
N CYS A 489 3.88 -27.49 14.22
CA CYS A 489 4.08 -26.30 13.38
C CYS A 489 3.42 -26.46 12.01
N GLU A 490 3.58 -27.60 11.33
CA GLU A 490 2.96 -27.84 10.03
C GLU A 490 1.42 -27.75 10.12
N GLN A 491 0.81 -28.36 11.15
CA GLN A 491 -0.64 -28.30 11.35
C GLN A 491 -1.15 -26.87 11.62
N LEU A 492 -0.42 -26.10 12.42
CA LEU A 492 -0.74 -24.70 12.68
C LEU A 492 -0.70 -23.88 11.39
N GLU A 493 0.41 -23.97 10.67
CA GLU A 493 0.67 -23.19 9.47
C GLU A 493 -0.31 -23.54 8.34
N ASP A 494 -0.66 -24.82 8.17
CA ASP A 494 -1.69 -25.24 7.22
C ASP A 494 -3.08 -24.71 7.59
N CYS A 495 -3.38 -24.60 8.89
CA CYS A 495 -4.59 -23.95 9.36
C CYS A 495 -4.59 -22.47 9.00
N VAL A 496 -3.48 -21.75 9.25
CA VAL A 496 -3.32 -20.33 8.86
C VAL A 496 -3.55 -20.15 7.37
N ARG A 497 -2.78 -20.87 6.52
CA ARG A 497 -2.84 -20.75 5.05
C ARG A 497 -4.26 -20.95 4.51
N ARG A 498 -5.00 -21.89 5.10
CA ARG A 498 -6.38 -22.18 4.73
C ARG A 498 -7.35 -21.08 5.17
N LEU A 499 -7.29 -20.67 6.43
CA LEU A 499 -8.22 -19.69 7.00
C LEU A 499 -8.00 -18.28 6.44
N ILE A 500 -6.75 -17.92 6.14
CA ILE A 500 -6.40 -16.61 5.57
C ILE A 500 -6.53 -16.54 4.05
N VAL A 501 -6.64 -17.70 3.38
CA VAL A 501 -6.58 -17.83 1.93
C VAL A 501 -5.24 -17.32 1.38
N GLU A 502 -4.16 -18.04 1.71
CA GLU A 502 -2.79 -17.69 1.35
C GLU A 502 -2.67 -17.31 -0.14
N LYS A 503 -2.10 -16.13 -0.40
CA LYS A 503 -1.97 -15.56 -1.75
C LYS A 503 -0.68 -14.75 -1.89
N GLY A 504 0.44 -15.45 -2.09
CA GLY A 504 1.75 -14.80 -2.26
C GLY A 504 2.04 -13.84 -1.10
N LEU A 505 2.43 -12.60 -1.43
CA LEU A 505 2.66 -11.55 -0.44
C LEU A 505 1.38 -10.82 0.00
N GLU A 506 0.24 -11.03 -0.66
CA GLU A 506 -1.00 -10.32 -0.33
C GLU A 506 -1.66 -10.85 0.95
N ALA A 507 -1.54 -12.15 1.24
CA ALA A 507 -2.15 -12.75 2.44
C ALA A 507 -1.39 -14.02 2.83
N GLY A 508 -1.03 -14.17 4.10
CA GLY A 508 -0.25 -15.32 4.52
C GLY A 508 0.28 -15.27 5.95
N ILE A 509 1.30 -16.07 6.19
CA ILE A 509 2.05 -16.15 7.45
C ILE A 509 3.08 -15.02 7.47
N ALA A 510 3.08 -14.19 8.51
CA ALA A 510 3.97 -13.03 8.60
C ALA A 510 5.39 -13.38 9.04
N PHE A 511 5.52 -14.40 9.88
CA PHE A 511 6.79 -14.94 10.36
C PHE A 511 6.59 -16.39 10.83
N PRO A 512 7.67 -17.21 10.88
CA PRO A 512 7.56 -18.62 11.20
C PRO A 512 6.97 -18.88 12.59
N THR A 513 6.29 -20.01 12.75
CA THR A 513 5.75 -20.43 14.05
C THR A 513 6.86 -20.74 15.06
N GLY A 514 7.08 -19.80 15.96
CA GLY A 514 7.86 -19.98 17.18
C GLY A 514 7.16 -20.95 18.12
N CYS A 515 7.91 -21.94 18.59
CA CYS A 515 7.46 -22.95 19.55
C CYS A 515 8.53 -23.22 20.61
N SER A 516 9.19 -22.15 21.06
CA SER A 516 10.36 -22.18 21.94
C SER A 516 10.05 -22.86 23.28
N LEU A 517 10.92 -23.78 23.72
CA LEU A 517 10.71 -24.59 24.93
C LEU A 517 11.60 -24.14 26.10
N ASN A 518 11.01 -24.08 27.30
CA ASN A 518 11.71 -23.91 28.57
C ASN A 518 12.57 -22.63 28.63
N TYR A 519 13.89 -22.79 28.72
CA TYR A 519 14.87 -21.69 28.79
C TYR A 519 15.04 -20.96 27.46
N VAL A 520 14.57 -21.52 26.35
CA VAL A 520 14.52 -20.84 25.04
C VAL A 520 13.34 -19.89 25.06
N ALA A 521 13.58 -18.58 24.98
CA ALA A 521 12.56 -17.55 25.05
C ALA A 521 11.83 -17.36 23.71
N ALA A 522 12.58 -17.17 22.62
CA ALA A 522 12.05 -16.77 21.31
C ALA A 522 12.87 -17.36 20.14
N HIS A 523 12.34 -17.20 18.93
CA HIS A 523 12.99 -17.52 17.64
C HIS A 523 13.39 -18.99 17.43
N TRP A 524 12.77 -19.94 18.12
CA TRP A 524 12.95 -21.35 17.85
C TRP A 524 11.74 -21.97 17.16
N THR A 525 11.99 -22.56 16.00
CA THR A 525 11.06 -23.43 15.25
C THR A 525 11.89 -24.61 14.71
N PRO A 526 11.34 -25.84 14.64
CA PRO A 526 12.09 -27.01 14.20
C PRO A 526 12.55 -26.88 12.75
N ASN A 527 13.79 -27.32 12.47
CA ASN A 527 14.28 -27.53 11.11
C ASN A 527 13.92 -28.94 10.62
N ALA A 528 14.10 -29.22 9.33
CA ALA A 528 13.93 -30.56 8.80
C ALA A 528 14.81 -31.59 9.54
N GLY A 529 14.18 -32.69 10.00
CA GLY A 529 14.85 -33.76 10.75
C GLY A 529 14.89 -33.56 12.27
N ASP A 530 14.36 -32.45 12.80
CA ASP A 530 14.17 -32.27 14.23
C ASP A 530 13.21 -33.33 14.79
N LYS A 531 13.57 -33.93 15.93
CA LYS A 531 12.82 -35.01 16.59
C LYS A 531 12.31 -34.60 17.97
N THR A 532 12.34 -33.32 18.29
CA THR A 532 11.87 -32.79 19.56
C THR A 532 10.37 -33.07 19.68
N VAL A 533 9.99 -33.58 20.84
CA VAL A 533 8.61 -33.92 21.19
C VAL A 533 8.23 -33.11 22.40
N LEU A 534 7.07 -32.47 22.37
CA LEU A 534 6.54 -31.69 23.48
C LEU A 534 6.33 -32.60 24.70
N GLN A 535 6.87 -32.22 25.85
CA GLN A 535 6.76 -32.96 27.10
C GLN A 535 5.72 -32.34 28.04
N TYR A 536 5.32 -33.10 29.07
CA TYR A 536 4.37 -32.62 30.08
C TYR A 536 4.92 -31.44 30.91
N ASP A 537 6.21 -31.47 31.24
CA ASP A 537 6.89 -30.44 32.02
C ASP A 537 7.48 -29.30 31.17
N ASP A 538 7.18 -29.26 29.86
CA ASP A 538 7.66 -28.17 29.01
C ASP A 538 6.82 -26.89 29.20
N VAL A 539 7.52 -25.75 29.17
CA VAL A 539 6.93 -24.41 29.03
C VAL A 539 7.17 -23.92 27.62
N MET A 540 6.15 -24.04 26.77
CA MET A 540 6.21 -23.71 25.35
C MET A 540 5.65 -22.33 25.07
N LYS A 541 6.39 -21.48 24.37
CA LYS A 541 5.85 -20.23 23.81
C LYS A 541 5.40 -20.51 22.39
N LEU A 542 4.11 -20.37 22.11
CA LEU A 542 3.56 -20.46 20.76
C LEU A 542 3.34 -19.04 20.23
N ASP A 543 4.13 -18.70 19.22
CA ASP A 543 4.27 -17.35 18.69
C ASP A 543 4.21 -17.44 17.16
N PHE A 544 3.20 -16.82 16.53
CA PHE A 544 3.02 -16.92 15.08
C PHE A 544 2.29 -15.71 14.53
N GLY A 545 2.65 -15.32 13.31
CA GLY A 545 2.12 -14.13 12.69
C GLY A 545 1.20 -14.39 11.51
N THR A 546 0.18 -13.55 11.34
CA THR A 546 -0.68 -13.51 10.15
C THR A 546 -0.64 -12.12 9.52
N HIS A 547 -0.82 -12.00 8.21
CA HIS A 547 -0.93 -10.68 7.57
C HIS A 547 -1.89 -10.65 6.38
N ILE A 548 -2.42 -9.45 6.12
CA ILE A 548 -3.08 -9.06 4.87
C ILE A 548 -2.38 -7.80 4.36
N ASN A 549 -1.93 -7.80 3.10
CA ASN A 549 -1.18 -6.73 2.43
C ASN A 549 0.03 -6.21 3.23
N GLY A 550 0.68 -7.10 3.99
CA GLY A 550 1.80 -6.78 4.86
C GLY A 550 1.42 -6.10 6.17
N HIS A 551 0.13 -5.92 6.48
CA HIS A 551 -0.32 -5.51 7.80
C HIS A 551 -0.36 -6.72 8.72
N ILE A 552 0.58 -6.75 9.67
CA ILE A 552 0.91 -7.94 10.45
C ILE A 552 0.14 -7.93 11.78
N ILE A 553 -0.36 -9.10 12.16
CA ILE A 553 -0.67 -9.45 13.53
C ILE A 553 0.46 -10.30 14.08
N ASP A 554 1.07 -9.75 15.12
CA ASP A 554 2.02 -10.40 16.01
C ASP A 554 1.33 -10.67 17.37
N SER A 555 1.26 -11.94 17.76
CA SER A 555 0.63 -12.34 19.02
C SER A 555 1.09 -13.75 19.44
N ALA A 556 1.33 -13.89 20.73
CA ALA A 556 1.92 -15.08 21.31
C ALA A 556 1.29 -15.42 22.65
N PHE A 557 1.34 -16.69 23.01
CA PHE A 557 0.90 -17.19 24.30
C PHE A 557 1.75 -18.38 24.75
N THR A 558 1.82 -18.56 26.07
CA THR A 558 2.51 -19.71 26.66
C THR A 558 1.55 -20.86 26.93
N VAL A 559 1.98 -22.08 26.59
CA VAL A 559 1.35 -23.35 26.91
C VAL A 559 2.23 -24.11 27.90
N ALA A 560 1.66 -24.47 29.04
CA ALA A 560 2.27 -25.36 30.03
C ALA A 560 1.19 -26.30 30.57
N PHE A 561 1.51 -27.58 30.72
CA PHE A 561 0.53 -28.59 31.19
C PHE A 561 0.65 -28.88 32.68
N ASN A 562 1.83 -28.66 33.25
CA ASN A 562 2.06 -28.79 34.68
C ASN A 562 1.64 -27.49 35.40
N PRO A 563 0.66 -27.53 36.32
CA PRO A 563 0.17 -26.35 37.04
C PRO A 563 1.24 -25.63 37.87
N LYS A 564 2.41 -26.25 38.12
CA LYS A 564 3.52 -25.60 38.81
C LYS A 564 3.99 -24.31 38.11
N TYR A 565 3.70 -24.16 36.81
CA TYR A 565 4.03 -22.96 36.04
C TYR A 565 2.92 -21.90 36.02
N ASP A 566 1.76 -22.12 36.62
CA ASP A 566 0.60 -21.21 36.52
C ASP A 566 0.93 -19.79 36.99
N ASN A 567 1.65 -19.64 38.10
CA ASN A 567 2.07 -18.33 38.59
C ASN A 567 3.08 -17.64 37.65
N LEU A 568 3.94 -18.40 36.96
CA LEU A 568 4.86 -17.84 35.95
C LEU A 568 4.06 -17.30 34.76
N LEU A 569 3.11 -18.08 34.25
CA LEU A 569 2.25 -17.66 33.14
C LEU A 569 1.40 -16.44 33.54
N LYS A 570 0.85 -16.44 34.76
CA LYS A 570 0.07 -15.32 35.29
C LYS A 570 0.91 -14.05 35.39
N ALA A 571 2.13 -14.13 35.92
CA ALA A 571 3.03 -12.99 36.04
C ALA A 571 3.26 -12.32 34.68
N VAL A 572 3.59 -13.13 33.66
CA VAL A 572 3.87 -12.63 32.31
C VAL A 572 2.61 -12.10 31.62
N LYS A 573 1.46 -12.77 31.79
CA LYS A 573 0.19 -12.29 31.26
C LYS A 573 -0.19 -10.93 31.84
N ASP A 574 -0.06 -10.77 33.15
CA ASP A 574 -0.39 -9.52 33.83
C ASP A 574 0.59 -8.39 33.50
N ALA A 575 1.88 -8.71 33.36
CA ALA A 575 2.89 -7.76 32.89
C ALA A 575 2.60 -7.30 31.45
N THR A 576 2.24 -8.22 30.55
CA THR A 576 1.85 -7.89 29.16
C THR A 576 0.60 -7.01 29.13
N ASN A 577 -0.43 -7.37 29.90
CA ASN A 577 -1.64 -6.56 30.00
C ASN A 577 -1.40 -5.19 30.63
N THR A 578 -0.40 -5.09 31.52
CA THR A 578 0.07 -3.81 32.04
C THR A 578 0.72 -2.98 30.95
N GLY A 579 1.64 -3.56 30.16
CA GLY A 579 2.20 -2.91 28.98
C GLY A 579 1.12 -2.42 28.00
N VAL A 580 0.13 -3.26 27.70
CA VAL A 580 -1.00 -2.90 26.84
C VAL A 580 -1.80 -1.76 27.45
N ARG A 581 -2.08 -1.80 28.76
CA ARG A 581 -2.85 -0.75 29.47
C ARG A 581 -2.12 0.59 29.44
N GLU A 582 -0.81 0.59 29.70
CA GLU A 582 0.03 1.80 29.77
C GLU A 582 0.38 2.35 28.39
N ALA A 583 0.35 1.54 27.33
CA ALA A 583 0.60 2.01 25.97
C ALA A 583 -0.44 3.06 25.51
N GLY A 584 -0.01 4.10 24.80
CA GLY A 584 -0.91 5.13 24.32
C GLY A 584 -0.20 6.24 23.58
N ILE A 585 -0.95 7.06 22.83
CA ILE A 585 -0.39 8.21 22.13
C ILE A 585 0.28 9.15 23.15
N ASP A 586 1.48 9.62 22.80
CA ASP A 586 2.36 10.48 23.61
C ASP A 586 3.00 9.82 24.84
N VAL A 587 2.75 8.54 25.09
CA VAL A 587 3.39 7.78 26.18
C VAL A 587 4.84 7.47 25.82
N ARG A 588 5.75 7.65 26.78
CA ARG A 588 7.17 7.33 26.62
C ARG A 588 7.39 5.83 26.76
N LEU A 589 8.17 5.25 25.85
CA LEU A 589 8.47 3.82 25.84
C LEU A 589 9.13 3.36 27.16
N CYS A 590 10.02 4.16 27.74
CA CYS A 590 10.64 3.88 29.04
C CYS A 590 9.65 3.72 30.21
N ASP A 591 8.54 4.45 30.20
CA ASP A 591 7.55 4.41 31.28
C ASP A 591 6.75 3.10 31.23
N ILE A 592 6.42 2.65 30.02
CA ILE A 592 5.79 1.35 29.77
C ILE A 592 6.70 0.23 30.30
N GLY A 593 8.00 0.28 29.99
CA GLY A 593 8.96 -0.72 30.48
C GLY A 593 9.13 -0.73 32.00
N ALA A 594 9.06 0.43 32.66
CA ALA A 594 9.10 0.50 34.12
C ALA A 594 7.84 -0.14 34.74
N ALA A 595 6.66 0.15 34.21
CA ALA A 595 5.40 -0.42 34.70
C ALA A 595 5.31 -1.94 34.46
N ILE A 596 5.77 -2.41 33.30
CA ILE A 596 5.88 -3.85 33.00
C ILE A 596 6.77 -4.54 34.03
N GLN A 597 7.95 -3.97 34.31
CA GLN A 597 8.90 -4.56 35.25
C GLN A 597 8.35 -4.61 36.67
N GLU A 598 7.72 -3.53 37.13
CA GLU A 598 7.11 -3.47 38.46
C GLU A 598 6.09 -4.60 38.64
N VAL A 599 5.21 -4.81 37.65
CA VAL A 599 4.22 -5.88 37.73
C VAL A 599 4.88 -7.25 37.63
N MET A 600 5.78 -7.47 36.68
CA MET A 600 6.47 -8.74 36.49
C MET A 600 7.22 -9.19 37.76
N GLU A 601 8.03 -8.29 38.33
CA GLU A 601 8.88 -8.58 39.49
C GLU A 601 8.12 -8.58 40.82
N SER A 602 6.81 -8.27 40.83
CA SER A 602 5.95 -8.44 42.01
C SER A 602 5.50 -9.88 42.23
N TYR A 603 5.72 -10.77 41.26
CA TYR A 603 5.39 -12.19 41.35
C TYR A 603 6.56 -13.05 41.82
N GLU A 604 6.22 -14.06 42.60
CA GLU A 604 7.09 -15.17 42.97
C GLU A 604 6.50 -16.50 42.48
N VAL A 605 7.37 -17.42 42.09
CA VAL A 605 7.01 -18.78 41.65
C VAL A 605 7.81 -19.80 42.44
N GLU A 606 7.17 -20.86 42.90
CA GLU A 606 7.85 -22.00 43.52
C GLU A 606 7.93 -23.15 42.52
N LEU A 607 9.15 -23.51 42.13
CA LEU A 607 9.40 -24.61 41.19
C LEU A 607 10.34 -25.62 41.83
N ASP A 608 9.88 -26.86 41.94
CA ASP A 608 10.66 -28.00 42.44
C ASP A 608 11.33 -27.71 43.80
N GLY A 609 10.61 -27.02 44.71
CA GLY A 609 11.07 -26.66 46.06
C GLY A 609 11.98 -25.44 46.15
N LYS A 610 12.08 -24.63 45.07
CA LYS A 610 12.84 -23.38 45.05
C LYS A 610 11.93 -22.21 44.65
N THR A 611 11.99 -21.13 45.40
CA THR A 611 11.28 -19.88 45.09
C THR A 611 12.13 -18.99 44.20
N PHE A 612 11.51 -18.45 43.16
CA PHE A 612 12.11 -17.49 42.24
C PHE A 612 11.21 -16.26 42.15
N GLN A 613 11.80 -15.07 42.28
CA GLN A 613 11.17 -13.86 41.76
C GLN A 613 11.19 -13.92 40.23
N VAL A 614 10.05 -13.65 39.58
CA VAL A 614 9.99 -13.63 38.11
C VAL A 614 10.73 -12.39 37.61
N LYS A 615 11.67 -12.57 36.67
CA LYS A 615 12.46 -11.47 36.12
C LYS A 615 12.08 -11.20 34.68
N SER A 616 11.90 -9.93 34.33
CA SER A 616 11.84 -9.51 32.93
C SER A 616 13.16 -9.85 32.21
N ILE A 617 13.08 -10.41 31.00
CA ILE A 617 14.25 -10.60 30.15
C ILE A 617 14.68 -9.26 29.58
N ARG A 618 15.67 -8.62 30.21
CA ARG A 618 15.98 -7.20 29.97
C ARG A 618 16.50 -6.82 28.59
N ASN A 619 16.90 -7.80 27.78
CA ASN A 619 17.37 -7.62 26.40
C ASN A 619 16.40 -8.22 25.37
N LEU A 620 15.14 -8.43 25.74
CA LEU A 620 14.01 -8.59 24.85
C LEU A 620 13.04 -7.42 25.03
N ASN A 621 12.25 -7.13 24.01
CA ASN A 621 11.49 -5.90 23.88
C ASN A 621 10.29 -6.15 22.97
N GLY A 622 9.16 -5.51 23.22
CA GLY A 622 8.17 -5.32 22.15
C GLY A 622 8.66 -4.32 21.10
N HIS A 623 7.87 -4.08 20.07
CA HIS A 623 8.33 -3.27 18.93
C HIS A 623 7.20 -2.63 18.15
N SER A 624 7.51 -1.56 17.40
CA SER A 624 6.60 -1.06 16.38
C SER A 624 6.56 -2.01 15.17
N ILE A 625 5.41 -2.07 14.51
CA ILE A 625 5.16 -2.88 13.32
C ILE A 625 4.87 -1.96 12.14
N GLY A 626 5.45 -2.27 10.99
CA GLY A 626 5.24 -1.58 9.71
C GLY A 626 4.73 -2.54 8.64
N ALA A 627 4.31 -1.99 7.50
CA ALA A 627 3.88 -2.81 6.38
C ALA A 627 5.04 -3.69 5.87
N TYR A 628 4.86 -5.02 5.91
CA TYR A 628 5.88 -6.03 5.58
C TYR A 628 7.16 -5.92 6.43
N GLN A 629 7.09 -5.26 7.58
CA GLN A 629 8.25 -5.00 8.44
C GLN A 629 7.88 -5.28 9.90
N ILE A 630 8.23 -6.47 10.38
CA ILE A 630 7.88 -6.89 11.75
C ILE A 630 8.49 -5.95 12.80
N HIS A 631 9.74 -5.51 12.60
CA HIS A 631 10.42 -4.52 13.44
C HIS A 631 10.59 -3.18 12.72
N ALA A 632 9.69 -2.23 12.97
CA ALA A 632 9.67 -0.91 12.32
C ALA A 632 10.52 0.18 13.01
N GLY A 633 11.34 -0.20 13.98
CA GLY A 633 12.44 0.63 14.50
C GLY A 633 12.21 1.27 15.86
N LYS A 634 11.00 1.24 16.44
CA LYS A 634 10.78 1.61 17.86
C LYS A 634 10.76 0.33 18.70
N SER A 635 11.49 0.30 19.82
CA SER A 635 11.51 -0.83 20.75
C SER A 635 10.82 -0.47 22.06
N VAL A 636 9.85 -1.28 22.48
CA VAL A 636 9.12 -1.15 23.74
C VAL A 636 9.88 -1.92 24.83
N PRO A 637 10.57 -1.24 25.77
CA PRO A 637 11.29 -1.93 26.84
C PRO A 637 10.33 -2.66 27.78
N ILE A 638 10.83 -3.73 28.41
CA ILE A 638 10.14 -4.48 29.47
C ILE A 638 10.84 -4.35 30.83
N VAL A 639 11.78 -3.41 30.91
CA VAL A 639 12.52 -2.99 32.11
C VAL A 639 12.64 -1.47 32.15
N LYS A 640 12.86 -0.91 33.34
CA LYS A 640 13.20 0.50 33.51
C LYS A 640 14.54 0.84 32.84
N GLY A 641 14.69 2.09 32.39
CA GLY A 641 15.96 2.62 31.85
C GLY A 641 16.11 2.60 30.33
N GLY A 642 15.00 2.53 29.59
CA GLY A 642 14.97 2.65 28.12
C GLY A 642 14.87 4.09 27.59
N GLU A 643 14.67 4.23 26.28
CA GLU A 643 14.53 5.53 25.62
C GLU A 643 13.22 6.26 25.97
N ALA A 644 13.29 7.59 26.05
CA ALA A 644 12.12 8.45 26.27
C ALA A 644 11.33 8.76 24.97
N THR A 645 11.61 8.04 23.89
CA THR A 645 10.87 8.07 22.62
C THR A 645 9.39 7.82 22.90
N LYS A 646 8.50 8.52 22.19
CA LYS A 646 7.05 8.42 22.39
C LYS A 646 6.37 7.56 21.34
N MET A 647 5.28 6.91 21.74
CA MET A 647 4.33 6.29 20.83
C MET A 647 3.52 7.36 20.10
N GLU A 648 3.26 7.15 18.81
CA GLU A 648 2.58 8.12 17.95
C GLU A 648 1.22 7.60 17.45
N GLU A 649 0.32 8.52 17.12
CA GLU A 649 -0.97 8.20 16.51
C GLU A 649 -0.78 7.47 15.18
N GLY A 650 -1.51 6.38 14.97
CA GLY A 650 -1.42 5.56 13.76
C GLY A 650 -0.31 4.50 13.76
N ASP A 651 0.49 4.40 14.83
CA ASP A 651 1.46 3.32 14.97
C ASP A 651 0.77 1.99 15.32
N PHE A 652 1.32 0.89 14.80
CA PHE A 652 1.08 -0.46 15.29
C PHE A 652 2.23 -0.86 16.22
N PHE A 653 1.90 -1.55 17.32
CA PHE A 653 2.90 -2.10 18.23
C PHE A 653 2.58 -3.54 18.59
N ALA A 654 3.61 -4.38 18.60
CA ALA A 654 3.65 -5.63 19.31
C ALA A 654 4.03 -5.33 20.78
N ILE A 655 3.11 -5.59 21.71
CA ILE A 655 3.37 -5.48 23.14
C ILE A 655 3.56 -6.89 23.68
N GLU A 656 4.81 -7.29 23.79
CA GLU A 656 5.25 -8.57 24.34
C GLU A 656 6.07 -8.40 25.61
N THR A 657 5.97 -9.38 26.50
CA THR A 657 6.82 -9.46 27.68
C THR A 657 7.29 -10.89 27.91
N PHE A 658 8.48 -11.02 28.49
CA PHE A 658 9.11 -12.30 28.79
C PHE A 658 9.53 -12.35 30.25
N GLY A 659 8.95 -13.29 31.00
CA GLY A 659 9.32 -13.56 32.39
C GLY A 659 10.18 -14.82 32.47
N SER A 660 11.27 -14.75 33.22
CA SER A 660 12.24 -15.83 33.39
C SER A 660 12.50 -16.13 34.86
N THR A 661 12.71 -17.40 35.18
CA THR A 661 13.27 -17.84 36.47
C THR A 661 14.80 -17.86 36.50
N GLY A 662 15.44 -17.54 35.37
CA GLY A 662 16.89 -17.55 35.19
C GLY A 662 17.56 -16.22 35.53
N ARG A 663 18.46 -15.79 34.63
CA ARG A 663 19.21 -14.53 34.78
C ARG A 663 18.42 -13.31 34.28
N GLY A 664 17.33 -13.53 33.54
CA GLY A 664 16.58 -12.46 32.89
C GLY A 664 17.39 -11.81 31.76
N VAL A 665 18.17 -12.63 31.04
CA VAL A 665 18.96 -12.22 29.86
C VAL A 665 19.04 -13.39 28.90
N VAL A 666 18.80 -13.13 27.62
CA VAL A 666 18.99 -14.12 26.57
C VAL A 666 20.32 -13.95 25.84
N HIS A 667 20.81 -15.05 25.30
CA HIS A 667 21.93 -15.12 24.37
C HIS A 667 21.54 -16.04 23.22
N GLU A 668 22.19 -15.86 22.07
CA GLU A 668 21.98 -16.73 20.92
C GLU A 668 22.55 -18.12 21.22
N ASP A 669 21.74 -19.16 21.02
CA ASP A 669 22.14 -20.57 21.15
C ASP A 669 21.32 -21.44 20.18
N LEU A 670 21.68 -22.72 20.07
CA LEU A 670 21.04 -23.72 19.20
C LEU A 670 21.17 -23.42 17.70
N GLU A 671 20.61 -24.29 16.86
CA GLU A 671 20.65 -24.11 15.41
C GLU A 671 19.68 -23.02 14.96
N THR A 672 20.16 -22.04 14.18
CA THR A 672 19.32 -21.02 13.55
C THR A 672 18.28 -21.65 12.63
N SER A 673 17.04 -21.22 12.78
CA SER A 673 15.93 -21.57 11.88
C SER A 673 15.27 -20.35 11.23
N HIS A 674 15.24 -19.20 11.90
CA HIS A 674 14.62 -17.97 11.39
C HIS A 674 15.60 -17.11 10.61
N TYR A 675 15.10 -16.51 9.52
CA TYR A 675 15.82 -15.60 8.64
C TYR A 675 14.87 -14.52 8.16
N MET A 676 15.39 -13.31 7.93
CA MET A 676 14.59 -12.24 7.35
C MET A 676 15.46 -11.39 6.44
N LYS A 677 14.91 -10.93 5.32
CA LYS A 677 15.63 -9.99 4.46
C LYS A 677 15.77 -8.66 5.19
N ASN A 678 16.95 -8.07 5.17
CA ASN A 678 17.17 -6.76 5.75
C ASN A 678 16.32 -5.71 5.00
N PHE A 679 15.42 -5.04 5.72
CA PHE A 679 14.43 -4.15 5.12
C PHE A 679 15.07 -2.97 4.34
N ASN A 680 16.21 -2.48 4.83
CA ASN A 680 16.87 -1.28 4.29
C ASN A 680 17.95 -1.60 3.24
N VAL A 681 18.17 -2.88 2.92
CA VAL A 681 19.26 -3.26 2.02
C VAL A 681 18.96 -2.86 0.57
N GLY A 682 19.87 -2.07 0.00
CA GLY A 682 19.85 -1.75 -1.42
C GLY A 682 20.25 -2.94 -2.30
N LYS A 683 20.46 -2.70 -3.60
CA LYS A 683 20.88 -3.75 -4.53
C LYS A 683 22.34 -4.16 -4.29
N VAL A 684 22.55 -5.36 -3.76
CA VAL A 684 23.89 -5.95 -3.56
C VAL A 684 24.24 -6.90 -4.71
N PRO A 685 25.39 -6.73 -5.41
CA PRO A 685 25.79 -7.59 -6.51
C PRO A 685 26.28 -8.96 -6.00
N LEU A 686 25.45 -9.99 -6.14
CA LEU A 686 25.84 -11.38 -5.84
C LEU A 686 26.70 -11.98 -6.97
N ARG A 687 27.72 -12.77 -6.61
CA ARG A 687 28.54 -13.53 -7.60
C ARG A 687 28.09 -14.99 -7.74
N LEU A 688 27.65 -15.61 -6.65
CA LEU A 688 27.24 -17.02 -6.62
C LEU A 688 25.86 -17.22 -7.28
N PRO A 689 25.73 -18.05 -8.34
CA PRO A 689 24.45 -18.28 -9.02
C PRO A 689 23.35 -18.84 -8.09
N ARG A 690 23.70 -19.76 -7.19
CA ARG A 690 22.75 -20.30 -6.22
C ARG A 690 22.25 -19.26 -5.21
N ALA A 691 23.10 -18.33 -4.78
CA ALA A 691 22.68 -17.23 -3.91
C ALA A 691 21.73 -16.27 -4.63
N LYS A 692 21.96 -15.99 -5.93
CA LYS A 692 21.03 -15.21 -6.75
C LYS A 692 19.67 -15.89 -6.89
N ALA A 693 19.67 -17.19 -7.20
CA ALA A 693 18.45 -17.96 -7.34
C ALA A 693 17.65 -17.98 -6.02
N LEU A 694 18.33 -18.28 -4.90
CA LEU A 694 17.71 -18.28 -3.58
C LEU A 694 17.17 -16.90 -3.19
N LEU A 695 17.90 -15.82 -3.46
CA LEU A 695 17.40 -14.46 -3.21
C LEU A 695 16.14 -14.15 -4.03
N ALA A 696 16.08 -14.60 -5.29
CA ALA A 696 14.88 -14.43 -6.10
C ALA A 696 13.68 -15.23 -5.56
N THR A 697 13.93 -16.42 -4.99
CA THR A 697 12.91 -17.19 -4.26
C THR A 697 12.45 -16.44 -3.01
N ILE A 698 13.37 -15.88 -2.22
CA ILE A 698 13.04 -15.08 -1.03
C ILE A 698 12.22 -13.84 -1.40
N ASP A 699 12.66 -13.08 -2.39
CA ASP A 699 11.98 -11.86 -2.85
C ASP A 699 10.55 -12.14 -3.34
N ARG A 700 10.34 -13.29 -4.01
CA ARG A 700 9.03 -13.67 -4.55
C ARG A 700 8.05 -14.12 -3.48
N ASN A 701 8.52 -14.88 -2.49
CA ASN A 701 7.64 -15.58 -1.55
C ASN A 701 7.53 -14.90 -0.19
N PHE A 702 8.56 -14.17 0.24
CA PHE A 702 8.61 -13.54 1.57
C PHE A 702 8.82 -12.03 1.49
N GLY A 703 9.49 -11.53 0.45
CA GLY A 703 9.83 -10.11 0.35
C GLY A 703 10.73 -9.70 1.52
N THR A 704 10.19 -8.92 2.46
CA THR A 704 10.85 -8.54 3.72
C THR A 704 10.26 -9.22 4.97
N LEU A 705 9.26 -10.09 4.81
CA LEU A 705 8.74 -10.93 5.88
C LEU A 705 9.77 -11.99 6.29
N ALA A 706 9.69 -12.43 7.54
CA ALA A 706 10.56 -13.48 8.04
C ALA A 706 10.14 -14.86 7.49
N PHE A 707 11.11 -15.75 7.33
CA PHE A 707 10.92 -17.11 6.86
C PHE A 707 11.82 -18.07 7.63
N CYS A 708 11.58 -19.37 7.48
CA CYS A 708 12.45 -20.41 8.06
C CYS A 708 12.90 -21.44 7.02
N LYS A 709 13.86 -22.29 7.41
CA LYS A 709 14.37 -23.37 6.55
C LYS A 709 13.25 -24.30 6.04
N ARG A 710 12.27 -24.66 6.88
CA ARG A 710 11.11 -25.48 6.46
C ARG A 710 10.32 -24.85 5.32
N TYR A 711 10.21 -23.51 5.28
CA TYR A 711 9.47 -22.83 4.21
C TYR A 711 10.23 -22.90 2.89
N LEU A 712 11.56 -22.81 2.93
CA LEU A 712 12.39 -23.06 1.75
C LEU A 712 12.25 -24.52 1.27
N ASP A 713 12.26 -25.48 2.20
CA ASP A 713 12.09 -26.90 1.90
C ASP A 713 10.72 -27.15 1.21
N ARG A 714 9.64 -26.55 1.72
CA ARG A 714 8.28 -26.62 1.14
C ARG A 714 8.21 -26.05 -0.27
N LEU A 715 9.02 -25.02 -0.58
CA LEU A 715 9.12 -24.43 -1.92
C LEU A 715 9.97 -25.28 -2.88
N GLY A 716 10.53 -26.41 -2.43
CA GLY A 716 11.37 -27.30 -3.22
C GLY A 716 12.83 -26.85 -3.31
N GLU A 717 13.24 -25.85 -2.53
CA GLU A 717 14.65 -25.48 -2.44
C GLU A 717 15.43 -26.61 -1.75
N SER A 718 16.59 -26.95 -2.30
CA SER A 718 17.47 -27.97 -1.71
C SER A 718 18.93 -27.57 -1.82
N LYS A 719 19.77 -28.08 -0.91
CA LYS A 719 21.21 -27.75 -0.86
C LYS A 719 21.47 -26.22 -0.83
N TYR A 720 20.54 -25.45 -0.25
CA TYR A 720 20.58 -23.98 -0.22
C TYR A 720 21.40 -23.42 0.94
N GLN A 721 21.81 -24.23 1.93
CA GLN A 721 22.46 -23.76 3.16
C GLN A 721 23.68 -22.85 2.92
N MET A 722 24.55 -23.19 1.96
CA MET A 722 25.69 -22.34 1.61
C MET A 722 25.28 -21.04 0.91
N ALA A 723 24.22 -21.10 0.11
CA ALA A 723 23.67 -19.91 -0.54
C ALA A 723 23.01 -18.97 0.48
N LEU A 724 22.26 -19.53 1.44
CA LEU A 724 21.66 -18.77 2.54
C LEU A 724 22.73 -18.15 3.43
N LYS A 725 23.76 -18.91 3.82
CA LYS A 725 24.92 -18.37 4.54
C LYS A 725 25.57 -17.23 3.77
N ASN A 726 25.74 -17.36 2.45
CA ASN A 726 26.30 -16.27 1.65
C ASN A 726 25.44 -15.01 1.68
N LEU A 727 24.10 -15.13 1.62
CA LEU A 727 23.19 -13.99 1.73
C LEU A 727 23.32 -13.29 3.10
N CYS A 728 23.55 -14.07 4.17
CA CYS A 728 23.84 -13.52 5.50
C CYS A 728 25.20 -12.84 5.57
N ASP A 729 26.26 -13.48 5.07
CA ASP A 729 27.62 -12.92 5.09
C ASP A 729 27.71 -11.57 4.36
N VAL A 730 26.85 -11.33 3.36
CA VAL A 730 26.79 -10.06 2.61
C VAL A 730 25.73 -9.06 3.11
N GLY A 731 25.04 -9.37 4.22
CA GLY A 731 24.06 -8.48 4.85
C GLY A 731 22.76 -8.28 4.07
N ILE A 732 22.39 -9.21 3.17
CA ILE A 732 21.09 -9.16 2.48
C ILE A 732 20.01 -9.80 3.35
N VAL A 733 20.35 -10.88 4.05
CA VAL A 733 19.44 -11.65 4.91
C VAL A 733 20.05 -11.73 6.29
N ASP A 734 19.34 -11.31 7.32
CA ASP A 734 19.79 -11.40 8.69
C ASP A 734 19.33 -12.74 9.31
N PRO A 735 20.23 -13.52 9.95
CA PRO A 735 19.84 -14.70 10.71
C PRO A 735 19.29 -14.30 12.08
N TYR A 736 18.23 -14.98 12.53
CA TYR A 736 17.63 -14.77 13.85
C TYR A 736 17.71 -16.10 14.63
N PRO A 737 18.84 -16.39 15.30
CA PRO A 737 18.98 -17.61 16.09
C PRO A 737 18.06 -17.62 17.31
N PRO A 738 17.76 -18.82 17.87
CA PRO A 738 17.04 -18.96 19.12
C PRO A 738 17.68 -18.17 20.26
N LEU A 739 16.83 -17.48 21.02
CA LEU A 739 17.25 -16.62 22.13
C LEU A 739 17.00 -17.34 23.46
N CYS A 740 18.06 -17.68 24.17
CA CYS A 740 18.02 -18.59 25.32
C CYS A 740 18.49 -17.91 26.61
N ASP A 741 17.76 -18.07 27.72
CA ASP A 741 18.29 -17.82 29.06
C ASP A 741 19.12 -19.05 29.51
N THR A 742 19.43 -19.12 30.79
CA THR A 742 20.32 -20.10 31.40
C THR A 742 19.64 -21.46 31.39
N LYS A 743 20.30 -22.46 30.81
CA LYS A 743 19.79 -23.83 30.76
C LYS A 743 19.28 -24.30 32.14
N GLY A 744 18.05 -24.80 32.15
CA GLY A 744 17.33 -25.20 33.37
C GLY A 744 16.42 -24.12 33.97
N SER A 745 16.44 -22.89 33.46
CA SER A 745 15.39 -21.91 33.74
C SER A 745 14.14 -22.15 32.89
N TYR A 746 13.06 -21.45 33.24
CA TYR A 746 11.81 -21.46 32.49
C TYR A 746 11.46 -20.03 32.08
N VAL A 747 11.06 -19.87 30.83
CA VAL A 747 10.62 -18.60 30.26
C VAL A 747 9.18 -18.76 29.77
N ALA A 748 8.35 -17.76 30.06
CA ALA A 748 7.01 -17.58 29.50
C ALA A 748 6.92 -16.24 28.74
N GLN A 749 6.03 -16.18 27.75
CA GLN A 749 5.72 -15.02 26.90
C GLN A 749 4.19 -14.87 26.76
N TYR A 750 3.74 -13.62 26.71
CA TYR A 750 2.43 -13.24 26.17
C TYR A 750 2.60 -11.98 25.33
N GLU A 751 1.74 -11.86 24.31
CA GLU A 751 1.85 -10.75 23.37
C GLU A 751 0.54 -10.38 22.68
N HIS A 752 0.35 -9.08 22.47
CA HIS A 752 -0.68 -8.56 21.59
C HIS A 752 -0.18 -7.46 20.65
N THR A 753 -0.59 -7.55 19.39
CA THR A 753 -0.65 -6.38 18.51
C THR A 753 -1.74 -5.40 18.95
N ILE A 754 -1.36 -4.13 19.11
CA ILE A 754 -2.24 -2.98 19.32
C ILE A 754 -2.12 -1.98 18.16
N TYR A 755 -3.19 -1.24 17.90
CA TYR A 755 -3.17 -0.08 17.03
C TYR A 755 -3.64 1.16 17.79
N LEU A 756 -2.89 2.25 17.60
CA LEU A 756 -3.16 3.53 18.24
C LEU A 756 -4.09 4.37 17.34
N HIS A 757 -5.41 4.11 17.37
CA HIS A 757 -6.34 4.93 16.60
C HIS A 757 -6.32 6.39 17.08
N PRO A 758 -6.71 7.33 16.21
CA PRO A 758 -6.92 8.72 16.60
C PRO A 758 -7.89 8.89 17.78
N THR A 759 -8.89 8.01 17.89
CA THR A 759 -9.94 8.10 18.92
C THR A 759 -9.66 7.28 20.18
N ARG A 760 -9.14 6.06 20.03
CA ARG A 760 -8.98 5.04 21.09
C ARG A 760 -7.83 4.08 20.75
N LYS A 761 -7.33 3.36 21.74
CA LYS A 761 -6.46 2.20 21.50
C LYS A 761 -7.30 0.98 21.13
N GLU A 762 -6.89 0.19 20.15
CA GLU A 762 -7.51 -1.12 19.87
C GLU A 762 -6.48 -2.24 20.07
N VAL A 763 -6.78 -3.18 20.94
CA VAL A 763 -6.02 -4.43 21.11
C VAL A 763 -6.53 -5.42 20.07
N LEU A 764 -5.99 -5.32 18.85
CA LEU A 764 -6.49 -5.98 17.65
C LEU A 764 -6.56 -7.51 17.79
N SER A 765 -5.53 -8.09 18.41
CA SER A 765 -5.37 -9.54 18.57
C SER A 765 -6.07 -10.10 19.82
N ARG A 766 -6.70 -9.26 20.66
CA ARG A 766 -7.41 -9.71 21.87
C ARG A 766 -8.47 -10.74 21.52
N GLY A 767 -8.58 -11.79 22.33
CA GLY A 767 -9.64 -12.80 22.23
C GLY A 767 -10.25 -13.09 23.59
N SER A 768 -11.11 -14.11 23.67
CA SER A 768 -11.67 -14.59 24.93
C SER A 768 -10.68 -15.41 25.77
N ASP A 769 -9.53 -15.74 25.21
CA ASP A 769 -8.52 -16.65 25.73
C ASP A 769 -7.40 -15.95 26.51
N TYR A 770 -6.89 -14.81 26.03
CA TYR A 770 -5.94 -13.98 26.77
C TYR A 770 -6.00 -12.52 26.39
#